data_AF-A0AAF0YDR1-F1
#
_entry.id   AF-A0AAF0YDR1-F1
#
_cell.length_a   1.000
_cell.length_b   1.000
_cell.length_c   1.000
_cell.angle_alpha   90.00
_cell.angle_beta   90.00
_cell.angle_gamma   90.00
#
_symmetry.space_group_name_H-M   'P 1'
#
loop_
_entity.id
_entity.type
_entity.pdbx_description
1 polymer ?
#
loop_
_entity_poly.entity_id
_entity_poly.type
_entity_poly.pdbx_seq_one_letter_code
_entity_poly.pdbx_strand_id
1 'polypeptide(L)'
;MSYAHWQLSKALAAASSPDAELAKRAQKRAAQWTDILKGMASGGLTIGARVPTSYPAWVTLQVATGGFATGTAVAEGPLAADETALATELGLDTADAPKTREGLFAYFLSEDGQARLLSALDSGTYRIDIPEDAALLAVAYLARAGDGAAALEIVERIKPYARKLRFMPRLGSTGALPLGFVWRYDAARAKDVLASRPKHPRIEAQRDAIAVWTPFGDKALALFAEYVGAGSSASERWVAAAKALLAEYDELAAAHPDSVKHRRVSGATSNLGALVSAARKLVSGEPLTAREEGRVRLSVKDMSAKRASTGFTALRARQARIAALPAHSELASIAASRLDVLDLSASEGITDLDPFAAPITAIEASEAVPVGTRLPLVVLRTLEQSRAAPAADLVADGTIPSATDFSTLVPRAVAPTVAEGYDDAVLGQLMARHHAAFAKRRSLLLLGYAHQVRDSELPWIAPLLRFRKPRGAFTAISSVGQTSLAAWPGTILPNPLVSQLNSLWRASLPADTNPNPPKRKPTNANADKPPPAPFLEELASDIFMGGFSDKYAKAARDAAPLLAGSVYARYYDVGPVKDVATGKDLGALCYERVDKYGKGSHIARNGAAIEQAQILTTHNLALLASFGVEPNEGDAWDSWAVGAWHQVVLSLRRAAKSFTNHRYTRALAYTKDAAYALRQALFFLLQAGDGAEDEFIEAAKAGLRPNAKGLDAWVSKVSASVIAGLEDVIAGGSFNAKGRSANGRQLLGWSLGKHWVLKDVKTFVPMRPKPPPPAWYTGVAIVGDENEEEQDWEENLGSWDADGTHEDDGHDEDTKKP
;
A
#
# COMPACT_ATOMS: atom_id res chain seq x y z
N MET A 1 2.16 22.39 13.84
CA MET A 1 2.62 23.15 12.64
C MET A 1 3.80 22.49 11.92
N SER A 2 4.80 21.94 12.61
CA SER A 2 6.01 21.33 11.99
C SER A 2 5.70 20.29 10.88
N TYR A 3 4.78 19.34 11.11
CA TYR A 3 4.41 18.33 10.11
C TYR A 3 3.86 18.88 8.79
N ALA A 4 2.95 19.86 8.86
CA ALA A 4 2.34 20.47 7.67
C ALA A 4 3.37 21.26 6.84
N HIS A 5 4.29 21.97 7.49
CA HIS A 5 5.40 22.65 6.81
C HIS A 5 6.35 21.65 6.15
N TRP A 6 6.66 20.55 6.82
CA TRP A 6 7.48 19.48 6.26
C TRP A 6 6.83 18.83 5.03
N GLN A 7 5.51 18.55 5.07
CA GLN A 7 4.77 18.03 3.91
C GLN A 7 4.76 19.01 2.74
N LEU A 8 4.62 20.31 3.00
CA LEU A 8 4.71 21.34 1.96
C LEU A 8 6.11 21.35 1.33
N SER A 9 7.17 21.39 2.14
CA SER A 9 8.56 21.35 1.67
C SER A 9 8.82 20.12 0.79
N LYS A 10 8.35 18.95 1.22
CA LYS A 10 8.44 17.70 0.45
C LYS A 10 7.69 17.77 -0.88
N ALA A 11 6.50 18.37 -0.90
CA ALA A 11 5.72 18.53 -2.12
C ALA A 11 6.39 19.50 -3.10
N LEU A 12 6.97 20.60 -2.61
CA LEU A 12 7.72 21.57 -3.42
C LEU A 12 9.00 20.94 -4.01
N ALA A 13 9.75 20.16 -3.22
CA ALA A 13 10.91 19.44 -3.72
C ALA A 13 10.54 18.45 -4.83
N ALA A 14 9.42 17.75 -4.69
CA ALA A 14 8.92 16.82 -5.72
C ALA A 14 8.35 17.53 -6.96
N ALA A 15 7.94 18.80 -6.85
CA ALA A 15 7.41 19.58 -7.97
C ALA A 15 8.49 19.95 -9.00
N SER A 16 9.76 19.89 -8.62
CA SER A 16 10.91 20.07 -9.51
C SER A 16 11.33 18.80 -10.26
N SER A 17 10.50 17.76 -10.26
CA SER A 17 10.81 16.50 -10.94
C SER A 17 10.81 16.66 -12.48
N PRO A 18 11.73 15.98 -13.20
CA PRO A 18 11.71 15.95 -14.66
C PRO A 18 10.52 15.15 -15.24
N ASP A 19 9.81 14.36 -14.42
CA ASP A 19 8.55 13.71 -14.81
C ASP A 19 7.39 14.70 -14.69
N ALA A 20 6.82 15.09 -15.84
CA ALA A 20 5.75 16.08 -15.92
C ALA A 20 4.48 15.70 -15.13
N GLU A 21 4.11 14.41 -15.11
CA GLU A 21 2.93 13.95 -14.37
C GLU A 21 3.22 13.92 -12.86
N LEU A 22 4.42 13.50 -12.46
CA LEU A 22 4.84 13.55 -11.05
C LEU A 22 4.89 15.01 -10.56
N ALA A 23 5.47 15.91 -11.37
CA ALA A 23 5.58 17.33 -11.07
C ALA A 23 4.19 17.98 -10.91
N LYS A 24 3.27 17.73 -11.85
CA LYS A 24 1.88 18.22 -11.77
C LYS A 24 1.16 17.73 -10.52
N ARG A 25 1.28 16.45 -10.16
CA ARG A 25 0.71 15.89 -8.92
C ARG A 25 1.36 16.50 -7.67
N ALA A 26 2.65 16.77 -7.69
CA ALA A 26 3.37 17.41 -6.60
C ALA A 26 2.96 18.87 -6.41
N GLN A 27 2.80 19.64 -7.49
CA GLN A 27 2.29 21.01 -7.47
C GLN A 27 0.88 21.09 -6.86
N LYS A 28 -0.04 20.18 -7.27
CA LYS A 28 -1.38 20.11 -6.67
C LYS A 28 -1.33 19.85 -5.16
N ARG A 29 -0.43 18.97 -4.71
CA ARG A 29 -0.21 18.71 -3.28
C ARG A 29 0.37 19.93 -2.55
N ALA A 30 1.31 20.65 -3.17
CA ALA A 30 1.89 21.86 -2.59
C ALA A 30 0.82 22.98 -2.43
N ALA A 31 -0.04 23.17 -3.43
CA ALA A 31 -1.18 24.09 -3.34
C ALA A 31 -2.11 23.70 -2.19
N GLN A 32 -2.50 22.42 -2.11
CA GLN A 32 -3.35 21.92 -1.03
C GLN A 32 -2.77 22.17 0.37
N TRP A 33 -1.47 21.89 0.57
CA TRP A 33 -0.82 22.14 1.87
C TRP A 33 -0.68 23.64 2.18
N THR A 34 -0.51 24.47 1.16
CA THR A 34 -0.51 25.94 1.31
C THR A 34 -1.87 26.44 1.79
N ASP A 35 -2.96 25.93 1.22
CA ASP A 35 -4.32 26.32 1.61
C ASP A 35 -4.65 25.88 3.04
N ILE A 36 -4.23 24.67 3.43
CA ILE A 36 -4.35 24.18 4.82
C ILE A 36 -3.62 25.13 5.78
N LEU A 37 -2.37 25.50 5.49
CA LEU A 37 -1.59 26.39 6.35
C LEU A 37 -2.21 27.79 6.46
N LYS A 38 -2.72 28.34 5.35
CA LYS A 38 -3.45 29.61 5.35
C LYS A 38 -4.73 29.55 6.19
N GLY A 39 -5.51 28.47 6.04
CA GLY A 39 -6.73 28.26 6.81
C GLY A 39 -6.46 28.09 8.32
N MET A 40 -5.35 27.45 8.69
CA MET A 40 -4.91 27.38 10.08
C MET A 40 -4.49 28.77 10.61
N ALA A 41 -3.74 29.53 9.83
CA ALA A 41 -3.26 30.86 10.22
C ALA A 41 -4.41 31.88 10.35
N SER A 42 -5.45 31.78 9.54
CA SER A 42 -6.62 32.66 9.60
C SER A 42 -7.64 32.25 10.68
N GLY A 43 -7.46 31.11 11.34
CA GLY A 43 -8.43 30.53 12.27
C GLY A 43 -9.65 29.87 11.60
N GLY A 44 -9.70 29.83 10.26
CA GLY A 44 -10.76 29.14 9.52
C GLY A 44 -10.69 27.60 9.62
N LEU A 45 -9.52 27.05 9.98
CA LEU A 45 -9.30 25.64 10.23
C LEU A 45 -8.79 25.38 11.64
N THR A 46 -9.54 24.61 12.43
CA THR A 46 -9.13 24.15 13.77
C THR A 46 -8.71 22.68 13.72
N ILE A 47 -7.48 22.41 13.27
CA ILE A 47 -6.94 21.04 13.17
C ILE A 47 -6.81 20.40 14.57
N GLY A 48 -7.18 19.11 14.68
CA GLY A 48 -7.24 18.41 15.96
C GLY A 48 -8.63 18.44 16.61
N ALA A 49 -9.55 19.27 16.10
CA ALA A 49 -10.93 19.32 16.56
C ALA A 49 -11.85 18.41 15.75
N ARG A 50 -12.93 17.94 16.39
CA ARG A 50 -13.99 17.12 15.77
C ARG A 50 -14.76 17.87 14.67
N VAL A 51 -14.85 19.19 14.80
CA VAL A 51 -15.49 20.10 13.84
C VAL A 51 -14.45 21.15 13.45
N PRO A 52 -13.57 20.84 12.47
CA PRO A 52 -12.43 21.71 12.16
C PRO A 52 -12.80 22.91 11.26
N THR A 53 -14.05 23.01 10.81
CA THR A 53 -14.56 24.04 9.87
C THR A 53 -15.92 24.56 10.35
N SER A 54 -16.55 25.48 9.61
CA SER A 54 -17.94 25.89 9.86
C SER A 54 -18.99 24.83 9.48
N TYR A 55 -18.61 23.75 8.79
CA TYR A 55 -19.53 22.67 8.45
C TYR A 55 -19.90 21.84 9.68
N PRO A 56 -21.14 21.33 9.77
CA PRO A 56 -21.52 20.37 10.80
C PRO A 56 -20.64 19.11 10.74
N ALA A 57 -20.52 18.43 11.89
CA ALA A 57 -19.69 17.22 12.00
C ALA A 57 -20.10 16.11 11.00
N TRP A 58 -21.37 16.05 10.61
CA TRP A 58 -21.87 15.04 9.66
C TRP A 58 -21.37 15.24 8.22
N VAL A 59 -20.89 16.43 7.85
CA VAL A 59 -20.35 16.70 6.51
C VAL A 59 -19.02 15.96 6.31
N THR A 60 -18.92 15.24 5.20
CA THR A 60 -17.70 14.57 4.78
C THR A 60 -16.72 15.60 4.22
N LEU A 61 -15.69 15.92 5.01
CA LEU A 61 -14.62 16.83 4.58
C LEU A 61 -13.61 16.12 3.67
N GLN A 62 -12.99 16.89 2.78
CA GLN A 62 -11.76 16.49 2.12
C GLN A 62 -10.60 16.54 3.13
N VAL A 63 -9.79 15.48 3.14
CA VAL A 63 -8.73 15.30 4.14
C VAL A 63 -7.41 14.93 3.47
N ALA A 64 -6.38 15.73 3.72
CA ALA A 64 -5.00 15.48 3.30
C ALA A 64 -4.31 14.41 4.16
N THR A 65 -3.11 14.01 3.76
CA THR A 65 -2.31 13.03 4.49
C THR A 65 -2.13 13.44 5.95
N GLY A 66 -2.24 12.47 6.88
CA GLY A 66 -2.12 12.74 8.31
C GLY A 66 -3.39 13.27 8.97
N GLY A 67 -4.54 13.28 8.28
CA GLY A 67 -5.84 13.64 8.86
C GLY A 67 -6.15 15.14 8.85
N PHE A 68 -5.42 15.93 8.07
CA PHE A 68 -5.61 17.39 8.01
C PHE A 68 -6.82 17.73 7.13
N ALA A 69 -7.85 18.34 7.70
CA ALA A 69 -8.98 18.87 6.94
C ALA A 69 -8.51 19.98 6.00
N THR A 70 -9.01 19.98 4.76
CA THR A 70 -8.69 21.00 3.75
C THR A 70 -9.59 22.24 3.83
N GLY A 71 -10.72 22.14 4.53
CA GLY A 71 -11.74 23.19 4.60
C GLY A 71 -12.92 23.02 3.64
N THR A 72 -12.82 22.09 2.69
CA THR A 72 -13.84 21.81 1.68
C THR A 72 -14.56 20.50 1.95
N ALA A 73 -15.83 20.39 1.57
CA ALA A 73 -16.55 19.12 1.62
C ALA A 73 -16.27 18.26 0.37
N VAL A 74 -16.46 16.93 0.48
CA VAL A 74 -16.37 16.03 -0.68
C VAL A 74 -17.61 16.18 -1.58
N ALA A 75 -18.77 16.42 -0.97
CA ALA A 75 -20.01 16.75 -1.67
C ALA A 75 -20.03 18.17 -2.28
N GLU A 76 -18.98 18.96 -2.03
CA GLU A 76 -18.78 20.30 -2.56
C GLU A 76 -17.85 20.23 -3.78
N GLY A 77 -18.25 20.88 -4.88
CA GLY A 77 -17.50 20.90 -6.13
C GLY A 77 -18.35 21.30 -7.31
N PRO A 78 -17.79 21.30 -8.54
CA PRO A 78 -18.55 21.49 -9.78
C PRO A 78 -19.73 20.51 -9.89
N LEU A 79 -20.73 20.84 -10.70
CA LEU A 79 -21.80 19.90 -11.03
C LEU A 79 -21.22 18.65 -11.66
N ALA A 80 -21.57 17.49 -11.11
CA ALA A 80 -21.19 16.21 -11.70
C ALA A 80 -22.00 15.94 -12.98
N ALA A 81 -21.50 15.05 -13.84
CA ALA A 81 -22.10 14.80 -15.15
C ALA A 81 -23.60 14.41 -15.10
N ASP A 82 -24.00 13.68 -14.05
CA ASP A 82 -25.39 13.31 -13.80
C ASP A 82 -26.25 14.45 -13.23
N GLU A 83 -25.67 15.35 -12.40
CA GLU A 83 -26.33 16.60 -11.99
C GLU A 83 -26.61 17.46 -13.22
N THR A 84 -25.63 17.60 -14.12
CA THR A 84 -25.77 18.36 -15.36
C THR A 84 -26.81 17.73 -16.28
N ALA A 85 -26.80 16.40 -16.45
CA ALA A 85 -27.76 15.69 -17.28
C ALA A 85 -29.19 15.86 -16.76
N LEU A 86 -29.41 15.65 -15.46
CA LEU A 86 -30.73 15.83 -14.84
C LEU A 86 -31.17 17.30 -14.82
N ALA A 87 -30.25 18.23 -14.58
CA ALA A 87 -30.54 19.66 -14.66
C ALA A 87 -31.00 20.06 -16.07
N THR A 88 -30.37 19.50 -17.11
CA THR A 88 -30.77 19.72 -18.51
C THR A 88 -32.15 19.13 -18.78
N GLU A 89 -32.42 17.91 -18.32
CA GLU A 89 -33.74 17.24 -18.40
C GLU A 89 -34.85 18.12 -17.79
N LEU A 90 -34.56 18.77 -16.66
CA LEU A 90 -35.50 19.61 -15.91
C LEU A 90 -35.51 21.09 -16.35
N GLY A 91 -34.71 21.47 -17.34
CA GLY A 91 -34.63 22.86 -17.81
C GLY A 91 -33.98 23.85 -16.83
N LEU A 92 -33.08 23.38 -15.95
CA LEU A 92 -32.33 24.20 -15.00
C LEU A 92 -31.05 24.78 -15.62
N ASP A 93 -30.65 25.98 -15.18
CA ASP A 93 -29.45 26.68 -15.67
C ASP A 93 -28.15 26.10 -15.10
N THR A 94 -27.53 25.20 -15.84
CA THR A 94 -26.28 24.52 -15.48
C THR A 94 -25.05 25.44 -15.34
N ALA A 95 -25.13 26.70 -15.79
CA ALA A 95 -24.05 27.67 -15.60
C ALA A 95 -23.96 28.18 -14.14
N ASP A 96 -25.08 28.25 -13.43
CA ASP A 96 -25.15 28.62 -12.01
C ASP A 96 -25.28 27.36 -11.14
N ALA A 97 -24.13 26.77 -10.80
CA ALA A 97 -24.09 25.52 -10.03
C ALA A 97 -24.84 25.59 -8.69
N PRO A 98 -24.73 26.67 -7.87
CA PRO A 98 -25.51 26.81 -6.64
C PRO A 98 -27.03 26.80 -6.85
N LYS A 99 -27.54 27.56 -7.83
CA LYS A 99 -28.99 27.56 -8.13
C LYS A 99 -29.44 26.24 -8.71
N THR A 100 -28.63 25.62 -9.58
CA THR A 100 -28.91 24.29 -10.12
C THR A 100 -29.07 23.26 -9.02
N ARG A 101 -28.13 23.19 -8.06
CA ARG A 101 -28.24 22.24 -6.94
C ARG A 101 -29.47 22.47 -6.07
N GLU A 102 -29.81 23.73 -5.80
CA GLU A 102 -31.04 24.06 -5.08
C GLU A 102 -32.30 23.61 -5.84
N GLY A 103 -32.32 23.82 -7.17
CA GLY A 103 -33.41 23.35 -8.04
C GLY A 103 -33.54 21.83 -8.07
N LEU A 104 -32.41 21.11 -8.20
CA LEU A 104 -32.39 19.65 -8.13
C LEU A 104 -32.87 19.13 -6.76
N PHE A 105 -32.42 19.76 -5.68
CA PHE A 105 -32.86 19.42 -4.32
C PHE A 105 -34.38 19.63 -4.17
N ALA A 106 -34.91 20.75 -4.67
CA ALA A 106 -36.35 21.02 -4.65
C ALA A 106 -37.15 20.01 -5.50
N TYR A 107 -36.66 19.66 -6.69
CA TYR A 107 -37.26 18.63 -7.54
C TYR A 107 -37.41 17.29 -6.81
N PHE A 108 -36.36 16.83 -6.14
CA PHE A 108 -36.43 15.57 -5.38
C PHE A 108 -37.35 15.59 -4.16
N LEU A 109 -37.80 16.77 -3.71
CA LEU A 109 -38.84 16.91 -2.68
C LEU A 109 -40.26 16.99 -3.25
N SER A 110 -40.42 17.13 -4.58
CA SER A 110 -41.71 17.07 -5.26
C SER A 110 -42.23 15.63 -5.37
N GLU A 111 -43.51 15.47 -5.73
CA GLU A 111 -44.13 14.16 -5.95
C GLU A 111 -43.39 13.34 -7.01
N ASP A 112 -43.07 13.94 -8.17
CA ASP A 112 -42.34 13.28 -9.27
C ASP A 112 -40.93 12.85 -8.84
N GLY A 113 -40.22 13.72 -8.12
CA GLY A 113 -38.87 13.44 -7.63
C GLY A 113 -38.86 12.32 -6.59
N GLN A 114 -39.84 12.31 -5.67
CA GLN A 114 -40.03 11.25 -4.70
C GLN A 114 -40.36 9.92 -5.39
N ALA A 115 -41.26 9.92 -6.39
CA ALA A 115 -41.58 8.73 -7.18
C ALA A 115 -40.34 8.16 -7.89
N ARG A 116 -39.47 9.02 -8.44
CA ARG A 116 -38.20 8.61 -9.06
C ARG A 116 -37.22 7.99 -8.06
N LEU A 117 -37.12 8.54 -6.85
CA LEU A 117 -36.29 7.99 -5.78
C LEU A 117 -36.82 6.64 -5.27
N LEU A 118 -38.13 6.51 -5.10
CA LEU A 118 -38.77 5.25 -4.71
C LEU A 118 -38.59 4.17 -5.77
N SER A 119 -38.78 4.51 -7.04
CA SER A 119 -38.51 3.58 -8.16
C SER A 119 -37.05 3.10 -8.16
N ALA A 120 -36.10 3.99 -7.92
CA ALA A 120 -34.69 3.62 -7.80
C ALA A 120 -34.43 2.73 -6.58
N LEU A 121 -35.06 3.01 -5.43
CA LEU A 121 -34.97 2.17 -4.24
C LEU A 121 -35.47 0.74 -4.51
N ASP A 122 -36.61 0.60 -5.18
CA ASP A 122 -37.25 -0.69 -5.46
C ASP A 122 -36.49 -1.50 -6.51
N SER A 123 -35.98 -0.84 -7.55
CA SER A 123 -35.20 -1.50 -8.60
C SER A 123 -33.73 -1.74 -8.22
N GLY A 124 -33.23 -1.03 -7.19
CA GLY A 124 -31.81 -0.99 -6.86
C GLY A 124 -30.94 -0.22 -7.87
N THR A 125 -31.51 0.55 -8.81
CA THR A 125 -30.81 1.28 -9.89
C THR A 125 -30.21 2.62 -9.43
N TYR A 126 -29.46 2.60 -8.33
CA TYR A 126 -28.78 3.77 -7.77
C TYR A 126 -27.39 3.43 -7.23
N ARG A 127 -26.51 4.43 -7.18
CA ARG A 127 -25.20 4.33 -6.51
C ARG A 127 -25.03 5.44 -5.47
N ILE A 128 -24.39 5.08 -4.37
CA ILE A 128 -24.00 5.97 -3.27
C ILE A 128 -22.46 5.98 -3.25
N ASP A 129 -21.87 7.09 -3.68
CA ASP A 129 -20.41 7.23 -3.74
C ASP A 129 -19.88 7.86 -2.44
N ILE A 130 -20.65 8.79 -1.90
CA ILE A 130 -20.41 9.46 -0.62
C ILE A 130 -21.65 9.36 0.28
N PRO A 131 -21.51 9.43 1.62
CA PRO A 131 -22.65 9.30 2.53
C PRO A 131 -23.82 10.25 2.25
N GLU A 132 -23.52 11.47 1.84
CA GLU A 132 -24.50 12.51 1.52
C GLU A 132 -25.45 12.12 0.37
N ASP A 133 -25.00 11.29 -0.59
CA ASP A 133 -25.83 10.79 -1.69
C ASP A 133 -27.04 9.97 -1.21
N ALA A 134 -26.98 9.45 0.02
CA ALA A 134 -28.06 8.65 0.62
C ALA A 134 -29.17 9.51 1.25
N ALA A 135 -28.96 10.82 1.43
CA ALA A 135 -29.85 11.64 2.24
C ALA A 135 -31.27 11.72 1.68
N LEU A 136 -31.42 11.99 0.38
CA LEU A 136 -32.74 12.08 -0.26
C LEU A 136 -33.42 10.70 -0.42
N LEU A 137 -32.64 9.62 -0.57
CA LEU A 137 -33.17 8.25 -0.55
C LEU A 137 -33.74 7.88 0.82
N ALA A 138 -33.08 8.28 1.90
CA ALA A 138 -33.57 8.08 3.26
C ALA A 138 -34.86 8.87 3.53
N VAL A 139 -34.95 10.11 3.04
CA VAL A 139 -36.18 10.92 3.10
C VAL A 139 -37.32 10.20 2.38
N ALA A 140 -37.10 9.72 1.15
CA ALA A 140 -38.11 9.00 0.38
C ALA A 140 -38.56 7.70 1.07
N TYR A 141 -37.60 6.94 1.61
CA TYR A 141 -37.90 5.73 2.37
C TYR A 141 -38.76 6.02 3.62
N LEU A 142 -38.40 7.03 4.41
CA LEU A 142 -39.13 7.40 5.63
C LEU A 142 -40.55 7.88 5.32
N ALA A 143 -40.71 8.67 4.25
CA ALA A 143 -42.03 9.07 3.77
C ALA A 143 -42.89 7.85 3.39
N ARG A 144 -42.33 6.88 2.64
CA ARG A 144 -43.00 5.62 2.32
C ARG A 144 -43.35 4.79 3.56
N ALA A 145 -42.47 4.77 4.56
CA ALA A 145 -42.68 4.07 5.82
C ALA A 145 -43.69 4.76 6.76
N GLY A 146 -44.29 5.88 6.34
CA GLY A 146 -45.27 6.62 7.13
C GLY A 146 -44.69 7.54 8.20
N ASP A 147 -43.38 7.77 8.21
CA ASP A 147 -42.73 8.70 9.14
C ASP A 147 -42.32 10.01 8.44
N GLY A 148 -43.33 10.81 8.12
CA GLY A 148 -43.14 12.14 7.56
C GLY A 148 -42.42 13.11 8.51
N ALA A 149 -42.52 12.91 9.82
CA ALA A 149 -41.88 13.79 10.81
C ALA A 149 -40.35 13.63 10.78
N ALA A 150 -39.85 12.39 10.78
CA ALA A 150 -38.43 12.12 10.65
C ALA A 150 -37.89 12.53 9.27
N ALA A 151 -38.66 12.33 8.21
CA ALA A 151 -38.31 12.79 6.87
C ALA A 151 -38.15 14.33 6.81
N LEU A 152 -39.08 15.07 7.41
CA LEU A 152 -39.02 16.53 7.48
C LEU A 152 -37.83 17.02 8.31
N GLU A 153 -37.53 16.39 9.44
CA GLU A 153 -36.37 16.75 10.27
C GLU A 153 -35.04 16.63 9.50
N ILE A 154 -34.89 15.58 8.67
CA ILE A 154 -33.74 15.43 7.80
C ILE A 154 -33.65 16.61 6.83
N VAL A 155 -34.76 16.94 6.15
CA VAL A 155 -34.81 18.02 5.17
C VAL A 155 -34.44 19.36 5.82
N GLU A 156 -34.98 19.67 6.99
CA GLU A 156 -34.66 20.89 7.74
C GLU A 156 -33.17 20.98 8.08
N ARG A 157 -32.54 19.85 8.42
CA ARG A 157 -31.10 19.80 8.77
C ARG A 157 -30.19 20.01 7.57
N ILE A 158 -30.55 19.48 6.39
CA ILE A 158 -29.68 19.50 5.20
C ILE A 158 -29.97 20.66 4.25
N LYS A 159 -31.20 21.20 4.23
CA LYS A 159 -31.63 22.31 3.37
C LYS A 159 -30.70 23.53 3.39
N PRO A 160 -30.14 23.98 4.54
CA PRO A 160 -29.20 25.11 4.56
C PRO A 160 -27.95 24.90 3.67
N TYR A 161 -27.64 23.65 3.34
CA TYR A 161 -26.47 23.27 2.55
C TYR A 161 -26.81 22.87 1.10
N ALA A 162 -28.09 22.86 0.71
CA ALA A 162 -28.56 22.36 -0.60
C ALA A 162 -27.97 23.14 -1.81
N ARG A 163 -27.59 24.40 -1.63
CA ARG A 163 -26.89 25.20 -2.65
C ARG A 163 -25.42 24.82 -2.85
N LYS A 164 -24.81 24.16 -1.86
CA LYS A 164 -23.36 23.87 -1.85
C LYS A 164 -23.09 22.39 -2.03
N LEU A 165 -23.82 21.55 -1.30
CA LEU A 165 -23.59 20.12 -1.21
C LEU A 165 -24.58 19.36 -2.07
N ARG A 166 -24.08 18.31 -2.72
CA ARG A 166 -24.89 17.29 -3.36
C ARG A 166 -25.49 16.35 -2.31
N PHE A 167 -26.80 16.07 -2.43
CA PHE A 167 -27.54 15.10 -1.58
C PHE A 167 -28.27 14.01 -2.37
N MET A 168 -28.16 14.03 -3.71
CA MET A 168 -28.87 13.11 -4.60
C MET A 168 -28.00 11.88 -4.94
N PRO A 169 -28.60 10.69 -5.08
CA PRO A 169 -27.88 9.51 -5.54
C PRO A 169 -27.51 9.60 -7.02
N ARG A 170 -26.64 8.70 -7.47
CA ARG A 170 -26.37 8.47 -8.89
C ARG A 170 -27.46 7.54 -9.44
N LEU A 171 -28.42 8.06 -10.19
CA LEU A 171 -29.54 7.28 -10.73
C LEU A 171 -29.15 6.52 -12.00
N GLY A 172 -29.85 5.41 -12.29
CA GLY A 172 -29.67 4.62 -13.52
C GLY A 172 -28.41 3.76 -13.53
N SER A 173 -27.64 3.76 -12.45
CA SER A 173 -26.48 2.89 -12.27
C SER A 173 -26.89 1.65 -11.47
N THR A 174 -26.96 0.48 -12.11
CA THR A 174 -27.03 -0.79 -11.38
C THR A 174 -25.63 -1.23 -11.00
N GLY A 175 -25.46 -1.71 -9.77
CA GLY A 175 -24.36 -2.64 -9.53
C GLY A 175 -24.80 -3.99 -10.07
N ALA A 176 -24.20 -4.47 -11.16
CA ALA A 176 -24.59 -5.76 -11.74
C ALA A 176 -24.15 -6.93 -10.85
N LEU A 177 -23.24 -6.67 -9.91
CA LEU A 177 -22.62 -7.66 -9.05
C LEU A 177 -23.40 -7.92 -7.76
N PRO A 178 -23.46 -9.17 -7.27
CA PRO A 178 -24.06 -9.48 -5.98
C PRO A 178 -23.44 -8.71 -4.81
N LEU A 179 -24.25 -8.44 -3.77
CA LEU A 179 -23.72 -7.90 -2.52
C LEU A 179 -22.67 -8.86 -1.92
N GLY A 180 -21.62 -8.30 -1.32
CA GLY A 180 -20.52 -9.07 -0.75
C GLY A 180 -19.37 -9.36 -1.72
N PHE A 181 -19.59 -9.20 -3.03
CA PHE A 181 -18.51 -9.29 -4.01
C PHE A 181 -17.61 -8.05 -3.89
N VAL A 182 -16.30 -8.31 -3.88
CA VAL A 182 -15.28 -7.27 -3.82
C VAL A 182 -14.29 -7.46 -4.96
N TRP A 183 -13.58 -6.38 -5.29
CA TRP A 183 -12.55 -6.35 -6.31
C TRP A 183 -11.51 -5.30 -5.92
N ARG A 184 -10.26 -5.55 -6.28
CA ARG A 184 -9.17 -4.62 -5.95
C ARG A 184 -9.11 -3.48 -6.96
N TYR A 185 -9.18 -3.81 -8.26
CA TYR A 185 -9.27 -2.88 -9.37
C TYR A 185 -10.65 -2.99 -10.00
N ASP A 186 -11.26 -1.86 -10.34
CA ASP A 186 -12.36 -1.90 -11.30
C ASP A 186 -11.81 -2.12 -12.72
N ALA A 187 -12.69 -2.46 -13.65
CA ALA A 187 -12.34 -2.73 -15.04
C ALA A 187 -11.63 -1.51 -15.68
N ALA A 188 -12.06 -0.28 -15.37
CA ALA A 188 -11.42 0.93 -15.89
C ALA A 188 -9.98 1.08 -15.39
N ARG A 189 -9.72 0.87 -14.09
CA ARG A 189 -8.37 0.92 -13.55
C ARG A 189 -7.48 -0.18 -14.13
N ALA A 190 -8.01 -1.39 -14.30
CA ALA A 190 -7.26 -2.47 -14.93
C ALA A 190 -6.88 -2.10 -16.38
N LYS A 191 -7.83 -1.57 -17.15
CA LYS A 191 -7.60 -1.02 -18.49
C LYS A 191 -6.53 0.06 -18.48
N ASP A 192 -6.63 1.06 -17.61
CA ASP A 192 -5.67 2.17 -17.54
C ASP A 192 -4.26 1.66 -17.22
N VAL A 193 -4.11 0.74 -16.26
CA VAL A 193 -2.81 0.15 -15.88
C VAL A 193 -2.21 -0.68 -17.02
N LEU A 194 -3.04 -1.37 -17.79
CA LEU A 194 -2.62 -2.14 -18.95
C LEU A 194 -2.20 -1.22 -20.11
N ALA A 195 -3.03 -0.21 -20.43
CA ALA A 195 -2.79 0.74 -21.51
C ALA A 195 -1.58 1.64 -21.24
N SER A 196 -1.35 2.03 -19.98
CA SER A 196 -0.24 2.90 -19.60
C SER A 196 1.09 2.16 -19.39
N ARG A 197 1.19 0.87 -19.76
CA ARG A 197 2.40 0.08 -19.48
C ARG A 197 3.55 0.54 -20.39
N PRO A 198 4.64 1.10 -19.82
CA PRO A 198 5.73 1.62 -20.63
C PRO A 198 6.55 0.50 -21.26
N LYS A 199 7.15 0.79 -22.41
CA LYS A 199 8.26 0.00 -22.94
C LYS A 199 9.45 0.09 -21.98
N HIS A 200 10.10 -1.02 -21.69
CA HIS A 200 11.25 -1.02 -20.78
C HIS A 200 12.53 -0.66 -21.56
N PRO A 201 13.18 0.50 -21.33
CA PRO A 201 14.25 0.98 -22.21
C PRO A 201 15.42 0.00 -22.36
N ARG A 202 15.80 -0.70 -21.27
CA ARG A 202 16.87 -1.72 -21.35
C ARG A 202 16.51 -2.93 -22.21
N ILE A 203 15.23 -3.29 -22.28
CA ILE A 203 14.75 -4.44 -23.07
C ILE A 203 14.68 -4.04 -24.54
N GLU A 204 14.17 -2.84 -24.85
CA GLU A 204 14.15 -2.31 -26.22
C GLU A 204 15.58 -2.13 -26.76
N ALA A 205 16.49 -1.54 -25.98
CA ALA A 205 17.91 -1.45 -26.34
C ALA A 205 18.56 -2.83 -26.56
N GLN A 206 18.17 -3.85 -25.79
CA GLN A 206 18.65 -5.22 -25.98
C GLN A 206 18.09 -5.86 -27.26
N ARG A 207 16.81 -5.62 -27.57
CA ARG A 207 16.17 -6.08 -28.82
C ARG A 207 16.86 -5.49 -30.03
N ASP A 208 17.05 -4.17 -30.06
CA ASP A 208 17.79 -3.48 -31.11
C ASP A 208 19.22 -4.04 -31.24
N ALA A 209 19.90 -4.25 -30.11
CA ALA A 209 21.26 -4.81 -30.12
C ALA A 209 21.36 -6.21 -30.76
N ILE A 210 20.31 -7.02 -30.62
CA ILE A 210 20.26 -8.40 -31.14
C ILE A 210 19.73 -8.42 -32.57
N ALA A 211 18.62 -7.74 -32.86
CA ALA A 211 17.92 -7.81 -34.13
C ALA A 211 18.58 -6.94 -35.21
N VAL A 212 19.17 -5.81 -34.83
CA VAL A 212 19.70 -4.80 -35.76
C VAL A 212 21.23 -4.77 -35.71
N TRP A 213 21.79 -4.47 -34.53
CA TRP A 213 23.23 -4.18 -34.43
C TRP A 213 24.13 -5.42 -34.48
N THR A 214 23.61 -6.60 -34.16
CA THR A 214 24.37 -7.85 -34.30
C THR A 214 24.55 -8.21 -35.79
N PRO A 215 23.48 -8.32 -36.62
CA PRO A 215 23.62 -8.53 -38.06
C PRO A 215 24.45 -7.46 -38.77
N PHE A 216 24.24 -6.19 -38.41
CA PHE A 216 25.06 -5.11 -38.94
C PHE A 216 26.55 -5.29 -38.57
N GLY A 217 26.82 -5.71 -37.33
CA GLY A 217 28.17 -6.05 -36.88
C GLY A 217 28.79 -7.26 -37.59
N ASP A 218 28.00 -8.18 -38.14
CA ASP A 218 28.49 -9.28 -38.99
C ASP A 218 28.91 -8.74 -40.37
N LYS A 219 28.12 -7.86 -40.98
CA LYS A 219 28.47 -7.17 -42.23
C LYS A 219 29.75 -6.33 -42.09
N ALA A 220 29.87 -5.58 -40.99
CA ALA A 220 31.05 -4.79 -40.68
C ALA A 220 32.30 -5.68 -40.47
N LEU A 221 32.15 -6.82 -39.77
CA LEU A 221 33.25 -7.77 -39.63
C LEU A 221 33.71 -8.30 -40.99
N ALA A 222 32.79 -8.71 -41.86
CA ALA A 222 33.12 -9.25 -43.17
C ALA A 222 33.91 -8.23 -44.01
N LEU A 223 33.46 -6.98 -44.05
CA LEU A 223 34.14 -5.89 -44.75
C LEU A 223 35.56 -5.65 -44.21
N PHE A 224 35.74 -5.64 -42.88
CA PHE A 224 37.04 -5.37 -42.29
C PHE A 224 37.97 -6.60 -42.25
N ALA A 225 37.45 -7.81 -42.34
CA ALA A 225 38.25 -9.02 -42.55
C ALA A 225 38.92 -9.00 -43.94
N GLU A 226 38.22 -8.53 -44.97
CA GLU A 226 38.78 -8.30 -46.32
C GLU A 226 39.89 -7.24 -46.26
N TYR A 227 39.64 -6.11 -45.59
CA TYR A 227 40.62 -5.03 -45.41
C TYR A 227 41.92 -5.50 -44.73
N VAL A 228 41.79 -6.23 -43.60
CA VAL A 228 42.95 -6.74 -42.84
C VAL A 228 43.69 -7.81 -43.64
N GLY A 229 42.95 -8.69 -44.35
CA GLY A 229 43.53 -9.73 -45.21
C GLY A 229 44.30 -9.17 -46.41
N ALA A 230 43.87 -8.01 -46.93
CA ALA A 230 44.55 -7.28 -48.02
C ALA A 230 45.73 -6.41 -47.54
N GLY A 231 46.23 -6.64 -46.32
CA GLY A 231 47.35 -5.87 -45.78
C GLY A 231 46.98 -4.45 -45.34
N SER A 232 45.73 -4.21 -44.95
CA SER A 232 45.21 -2.90 -44.52
C SER A 232 45.19 -1.84 -45.65
N SER A 233 44.94 -2.31 -46.88
CA SER A 233 44.76 -1.47 -48.07
C SER A 233 43.29 -1.36 -48.46
N ALA A 234 42.79 -0.13 -48.61
CA ALA A 234 41.41 0.14 -49.02
C ALA A 234 41.33 0.29 -50.55
N SER A 235 41.00 -0.79 -51.26
CA SER A 235 40.76 -0.75 -52.71
C SER A 235 39.54 0.11 -53.06
N GLU A 236 39.42 0.59 -54.30
CA GLU A 236 38.22 1.33 -54.76
C GLU A 236 36.92 0.55 -54.53
N ARG A 237 36.96 -0.77 -54.75
CA ARG A 237 35.85 -1.70 -54.46
C ARG A 237 35.50 -1.72 -52.97
N TRP A 238 36.51 -1.76 -52.10
CA TRP A 238 36.31 -1.73 -50.66
C TRP A 238 35.68 -0.40 -50.21
N VAL A 239 36.18 0.72 -50.73
CA VAL A 239 35.66 2.06 -50.44
C VAL A 239 34.20 2.20 -50.87
N ALA A 240 33.82 1.67 -52.03
CA ALA A 240 32.43 1.66 -52.48
C ALA A 240 31.51 0.83 -51.55
N ALA A 241 31.97 -0.36 -51.12
CA ALA A 241 31.23 -1.19 -50.16
C ALA A 241 31.12 -0.54 -48.77
N ALA A 242 32.18 0.13 -48.31
CA ALA A 242 32.19 0.87 -47.05
C ALA A 242 31.21 2.06 -47.07
N LYS A 243 31.11 2.80 -48.20
CA LYS A 243 30.13 3.88 -48.37
C LYS A 243 28.69 3.36 -48.23
N ALA A 244 28.37 2.25 -48.89
CA ALA A 244 27.05 1.63 -48.79
C ALA A 244 26.74 1.17 -47.35
N LEU A 245 27.71 0.54 -46.67
CA LEU A 245 27.54 0.09 -45.29
C LEU A 245 27.37 1.26 -44.30
N LEU A 246 28.03 2.40 -44.54
CA LEU A 246 27.86 3.61 -43.71
C LEU A 246 26.49 4.28 -43.92
N ALA A 247 25.95 4.26 -45.14
CA ALA A 247 24.58 4.73 -45.38
C ALA A 247 23.57 3.88 -44.61
N GLU A 248 23.70 2.54 -44.68
CA GLU A 248 22.87 1.61 -43.90
C GLU A 248 23.02 1.88 -42.38
N TYR A 249 24.23 2.14 -41.89
CA TYR A 249 24.46 2.50 -40.49
C TYR A 249 23.69 3.75 -40.06
N ASP A 250 23.72 4.80 -40.88
CA ASP A 250 23.10 6.09 -40.56
C ASP A 250 21.57 5.98 -40.54
N GLU A 251 20.98 5.22 -41.46
CA GLU A 251 19.56 4.88 -41.47
C GLU A 251 19.15 4.09 -40.22
N LEU A 252 19.88 3.01 -39.90
CA LEU A 252 19.62 2.19 -38.72
C LEU A 252 19.82 2.96 -37.41
N ALA A 253 20.82 3.84 -37.34
CA ALA A 253 21.07 4.67 -36.17
C ALA A 253 19.96 5.70 -35.93
N ALA A 254 19.34 6.22 -37.00
CA ALA A 254 18.19 7.11 -36.89
C ALA A 254 16.92 6.35 -36.48
N ALA A 255 16.69 5.15 -37.03
CA ALA A 255 15.51 4.33 -36.75
C ALA A 255 15.53 3.64 -35.37
N HIS A 256 16.73 3.34 -34.82
CA HIS A 256 16.90 2.58 -33.58
C HIS A 256 17.75 3.34 -32.54
N PRO A 257 17.19 4.40 -31.90
CA PRO A 257 17.94 5.27 -30.99
C PRO A 257 18.23 4.67 -29.61
N ASP A 258 17.53 3.61 -29.18
CA ASP A 258 17.57 3.08 -27.81
C ASP A 258 18.87 2.30 -27.50
N SER A 259 19.46 1.66 -28.51
CA SER A 259 20.76 1.01 -28.38
C SER A 259 21.89 2.00 -28.65
N VAL A 260 22.60 2.47 -27.62
CA VAL A 260 23.67 3.48 -27.78
C VAL A 260 25.10 2.89 -27.85
N LYS A 261 25.26 1.57 -27.62
CA LYS A 261 26.58 0.94 -27.46
C LYS A 261 27.46 1.06 -28.71
N HIS A 262 26.85 0.98 -29.89
CA HIS A 262 27.53 1.06 -31.18
C HIS A 262 28.13 2.46 -31.46
N ARG A 263 27.66 3.51 -30.78
CA ARG A 263 28.12 4.90 -30.94
C ARG A 263 29.35 5.24 -30.11
N ARG A 264 29.79 4.36 -29.19
CA ARG A 264 30.91 4.63 -28.28
C ARG A 264 32.25 4.44 -29.00
N VAL A 265 33.02 5.53 -29.14
CA VAL A 265 34.32 5.58 -29.85
C VAL A 265 35.52 5.81 -28.91
N SER A 266 35.31 6.41 -27.73
CA SER A 266 36.33 6.67 -26.70
C SER A 266 36.11 5.84 -25.41
N GLY A 267 37.19 5.50 -24.68
CA GLY A 267 37.14 4.64 -23.48
C GLY A 267 37.08 3.13 -23.80
N ALA A 268 36.41 2.33 -22.94
CA ALA A 268 36.07 0.92 -23.19
C ALA A 268 35.15 0.80 -24.41
N THR A 269 35.76 0.83 -25.60
CA THR A 269 35.10 1.03 -26.89
C THR A 269 34.41 -0.24 -27.36
N SER A 270 33.27 -0.09 -28.04
CA SER A 270 32.65 -1.22 -28.70
C SER A 270 33.37 -1.54 -30.00
N ASN A 271 33.64 -2.82 -30.28
CA ASN A 271 34.30 -3.24 -31.52
C ASN A 271 33.59 -2.69 -32.76
N LEU A 272 32.25 -2.64 -32.74
CA LEU A 272 31.46 -2.05 -33.83
C LEU A 272 31.69 -0.55 -34.00
N GLY A 273 31.73 0.23 -32.91
CA GLY A 273 32.01 1.66 -32.98
C GLY A 273 33.41 1.97 -33.52
N ALA A 274 34.40 1.12 -33.21
CA ALA A 274 35.74 1.24 -33.78
C ALA A 274 35.75 1.00 -35.29
N LEU A 275 35.06 -0.05 -35.78
CA LEU A 275 34.97 -0.36 -37.21
C LEU A 275 34.23 0.75 -37.99
N VAL A 276 33.10 1.24 -37.47
CA VAL A 276 32.34 2.34 -38.12
C VAL A 276 33.17 3.63 -38.17
N SER A 277 33.86 3.98 -37.08
CA SER A 277 34.74 5.15 -37.06
C SER A 277 35.89 5.04 -38.06
N ALA A 278 36.50 3.85 -38.18
CA ALA A 278 37.57 3.61 -39.15
C ALA A 278 37.05 3.67 -40.60
N ALA A 279 35.85 3.14 -40.87
CA ALA A 279 35.22 3.19 -42.19
C ALA A 279 34.98 4.64 -42.64
N ARG A 280 34.49 5.52 -41.74
CA ARG A 280 34.26 6.94 -42.08
C ARG A 280 35.54 7.66 -42.49
N LYS A 281 36.66 7.42 -41.80
CA LYS A 281 37.97 8.00 -42.13
C LYS A 281 38.49 7.53 -43.49
N LEU A 282 38.52 6.21 -43.68
CA LEU A 282 39.00 5.60 -44.93
C LEU A 282 38.16 6.03 -46.15
N VAL A 283 36.83 6.14 -46.00
CA VAL A 283 35.92 6.63 -47.05
C VAL A 283 36.15 8.10 -47.39
N SER A 284 36.59 8.90 -46.41
CA SER A 284 36.90 10.32 -46.57
C SER A 284 38.32 10.58 -47.10
N GLY A 285 39.09 9.52 -47.36
CA GLY A 285 40.49 9.59 -47.82
C GLY A 285 41.50 9.89 -46.71
N GLU A 286 41.07 9.87 -45.45
CA GLU A 286 41.97 10.05 -44.30
C GLU A 286 42.66 8.73 -43.94
N PRO A 287 43.99 8.72 -43.75
CA PRO A 287 44.69 7.53 -43.28
C PRO A 287 44.36 7.23 -41.82
N LEU A 288 44.34 5.94 -41.46
CA LEU A 288 44.24 5.52 -40.06
C LEU A 288 45.59 5.68 -39.37
N THR A 289 45.59 6.10 -38.10
CA THR A 289 46.80 6.07 -37.28
C THR A 289 47.17 4.62 -36.91
N ALA A 290 48.44 4.36 -36.57
CA ALA A 290 48.89 3.03 -36.15
C ALA A 290 48.07 2.44 -34.98
N ARG A 291 47.60 3.31 -34.07
CA ARG A 291 46.73 2.93 -32.95
C ARG A 291 45.34 2.50 -33.42
N GLU A 292 44.75 3.23 -34.37
CA GLU A 292 43.43 2.91 -34.94
C GLU A 292 43.49 1.65 -35.79
N GLU A 293 44.55 1.47 -36.57
CA GLU A 293 44.77 0.26 -37.36
C GLU A 293 44.95 -0.97 -36.46
N GLY A 294 45.76 -0.86 -35.40
CA GLY A 294 45.88 -1.90 -34.38
C GLY A 294 44.53 -2.23 -33.70
N ARG A 295 43.68 -1.23 -33.52
CA ARG A 295 42.33 -1.40 -32.95
C ARG A 295 41.36 -2.09 -33.91
N VAL A 296 41.42 -1.78 -35.20
CA VAL A 296 40.64 -2.49 -36.23
C VAL A 296 41.05 -3.97 -36.25
N ARG A 297 42.35 -4.26 -36.26
CA ARG A 297 42.88 -5.64 -36.21
C ARG A 297 42.42 -6.38 -34.96
N LEU A 298 42.51 -5.74 -33.79
CA LEU A 298 42.02 -6.32 -32.52
C LEU A 298 40.50 -6.56 -32.56
N SER A 299 39.73 -5.59 -33.05
CA SER A 299 38.27 -5.70 -33.16
C SER A 299 37.86 -6.87 -34.04
N VAL A 300 38.50 -7.04 -35.21
CA VAL A 300 38.30 -8.16 -36.13
C VAL A 300 38.69 -9.49 -35.45
N LYS A 301 39.85 -9.55 -34.80
CA LYS A 301 40.31 -10.75 -34.07
C LYS A 301 39.31 -11.18 -32.99
N ASP A 302 38.90 -10.27 -32.11
CA ASP A 302 38.00 -10.55 -31.00
C ASP A 302 36.61 -10.97 -31.50
N MET A 303 36.12 -10.28 -32.54
CA MET A 303 34.84 -10.57 -33.19
C MET A 303 34.83 -11.93 -33.89
N SER A 304 35.93 -12.32 -34.53
CA SER A 304 36.09 -13.63 -35.17
C SER A 304 36.27 -14.75 -34.15
N ALA A 305 37.10 -14.55 -33.11
CA ALA A 305 37.30 -15.53 -32.04
C ALA A 305 35.99 -15.84 -31.30
N LYS A 306 35.19 -14.81 -31.01
CA LYS A 306 33.87 -14.98 -30.39
C LYS A 306 32.92 -15.78 -31.28
N ARG A 307 32.94 -15.56 -32.60
CA ARG A 307 32.08 -16.26 -33.58
C ARG A 307 32.52 -17.70 -33.87
N ALA A 308 33.82 -17.98 -33.75
CA ALA A 308 34.39 -19.32 -33.90
C ALA A 308 34.21 -20.21 -32.66
N SER A 309 33.78 -19.64 -31.53
CA SER A 309 33.55 -20.39 -30.30
C SER A 309 32.43 -21.44 -30.44
N THR A 310 32.64 -22.59 -29.81
CA THR A 310 31.63 -23.66 -29.77
C THR A 310 30.39 -23.18 -29.03
N GLY A 311 29.20 -23.32 -29.64
CA GLY A 311 27.93 -22.86 -29.07
C GLY A 311 27.50 -21.43 -29.45
N PHE A 312 28.32 -20.65 -30.14
CA PHE A 312 27.94 -19.29 -30.58
C PHE A 312 26.68 -19.27 -31.46
N THR A 313 26.60 -20.14 -32.47
CA THR A 313 25.43 -20.23 -33.37
C THR A 313 24.15 -20.58 -32.61
N ALA A 314 24.23 -21.53 -31.68
CA ALA A 314 23.10 -21.92 -30.83
C ALA A 314 22.67 -20.77 -29.89
N LEU A 315 23.63 -20.06 -29.30
CA LEU A 315 23.38 -18.88 -28.48
C LEU A 315 22.70 -17.76 -29.30
N ARG A 316 23.16 -17.52 -30.54
CA ARG A 316 22.56 -16.51 -31.44
C ARG A 316 21.16 -16.87 -31.87
N ALA A 317 20.92 -18.12 -32.26
CA ALA A 317 19.57 -18.60 -32.56
C ALA A 317 18.63 -18.43 -31.35
N ARG A 318 19.12 -18.70 -30.12
CA ARG A 318 18.35 -18.45 -28.90
C ARG A 318 18.08 -16.96 -28.65
N GLN A 319 19.08 -16.09 -28.83
CA GLN A 319 18.93 -14.65 -28.67
C GLN A 319 17.94 -14.05 -29.68
N ALA A 320 18.01 -14.46 -30.95
CA ALA A 320 17.07 -14.04 -31.98
C ALA A 320 15.64 -14.48 -31.65
N ARG A 321 15.45 -15.73 -31.20
CA ARG A 321 14.13 -16.21 -30.73
C ARG A 321 13.58 -15.40 -29.56
N ILE A 322 14.42 -15.00 -28.60
CA ILE A 322 14.00 -14.18 -27.45
C ILE A 322 13.67 -12.75 -27.89
N ALA A 323 14.48 -12.16 -28.77
CA ALA A 323 14.26 -10.80 -29.28
C ALA A 323 12.98 -10.70 -30.12
N ALA A 324 12.62 -11.76 -30.85
CA ALA A 324 11.41 -11.87 -31.65
C ALA A 324 10.12 -12.11 -30.84
N LEU A 325 10.20 -12.30 -29.51
CA LEU A 325 8.99 -12.40 -28.68
C LEU A 325 8.27 -11.03 -28.66
N PRO A 326 6.93 -10.99 -28.67
CA PRO A 326 6.16 -9.75 -28.63
C PRO A 326 6.45 -8.89 -27.39
N ALA A 327 6.30 -7.56 -27.49
CA ALA A 327 6.47 -6.70 -26.32
C ALA A 327 5.34 -6.90 -25.32
N HIS A 328 5.68 -6.96 -24.01
CA HIS A 328 4.66 -7.02 -22.97
C HIS A 328 3.73 -5.79 -22.98
N SER A 329 4.20 -4.64 -23.47
CA SER A 329 3.39 -3.44 -23.65
C SER A 329 2.35 -3.60 -24.76
N GLU A 330 2.70 -4.29 -25.86
CA GLU A 330 1.77 -4.56 -26.96
C GLU A 330 0.68 -5.55 -26.53
N LEU A 331 1.09 -6.64 -25.88
CA LEU A 331 0.16 -7.61 -25.31
C LEU A 331 -0.75 -6.99 -24.23
N ALA A 332 -0.21 -6.04 -23.43
CA ALA A 332 -1.01 -5.29 -22.46
C ALA A 332 -2.01 -4.35 -23.14
N SER A 333 -1.63 -3.68 -24.22
CA SER A 333 -2.53 -2.83 -24.99
C SER A 333 -3.67 -3.62 -25.60
N ILE A 334 -3.41 -4.81 -26.15
CA ILE A 334 -4.47 -5.69 -26.67
C ILE A 334 -5.43 -6.09 -25.54
N ALA A 335 -4.90 -6.52 -24.39
CA ALA A 335 -5.73 -6.85 -23.23
C ALA A 335 -6.55 -5.65 -22.72
N ALA A 336 -6.01 -4.43 -22.79
CA ALA A 336 -6.74 -3.21 -22.46
C ALA A 336 -7.89 -2.96 -23.44
N SER A 337 -7.68 -3.16 -24.75
CA SER A 337 -8.72 -3.04 -25.77
C SER A 337 -9.83 -4.07 -25.61
N ARG A 338 -9.53 -5.29 -25.14
CA ARG A 338 -10.58 -6.27 -24.82
C ARG A 338 -11.56 -5.75 -23.76
N LEU A 339 -11.09 -4.94 -22.82
CA LEU A 339 -11.93 -4.35 -21.77
C LEU A 339 -12.82 -3.21 -22.28
N ASP A 340 -12.63 -2.72 -23.51
CA ASP A 340 -13.50 -1.68 -24.10
C ASP A 340 -14.94 -2.15 -24.32
N VAL A 341 -15.14 -3.47 -24.45
CA VAL A 341 -16.47 -4.08 -24.65
C VAL A 341 -17.33 -4.00 -23.38
N LEU A 342 -16.73 -3.75 -22.22
CA LEU A 342 -17.45 -3.57 -20.96
C LEU A 342 -18.09 -2.17 -20.92
N ASP A 343 -19.15 -1.99 -21.71
CA ASP A 343 -19.72 -0.68 -22.03
C ASP A 343 -20.53 -0.02 -20.89
N LEU A 344 -20.73 -0.68 -19.72
CA LEU A 344 -21.71 -0.18 -18.74
C LEU A 344 -21.35 -0.29 -17.25
N SER A 345 -20.13 -0.68 -16.86
CA SER A 345 -19.74 -0.60 -15.44
C SER A 345 -18.24 -0.39 -15.20
N ALA A 346 -17.67 0.67 -15.79
CA ALA A 346 -16.28 1.11 -15.58
C ALA A 346 -15.83 1.21 -14.09
N SER A 347 -16.77 1.23 -13.14
CA SER A 347 -16.52 1.27 -11.69
C SER A 347 -16.68 -0.09 -10.98
N GLU A 348 -16.84 -1.18 -11.73
CA GLU A 348 -17.03 -2.55 -11.20
C GLU A 348 -15.91 -3.52 -11.57
N GLY A 349 -15.81 -4.61 -10.80
CA GLY A 349 -14.93 -5.73 -11.11
C GLY A 349 -15.54 -6.66 -12.16
N ILE A 350 -14.77 -7.66 -12.58
CA ILE A 350 -15.10 -8.61 -13.63
C ILE A 350 -15.30 -9.99 -13.01
N THR A 351 -16.46 -10.61 -13.20
CA THR A 351 -16.76 -11.95 -12.64
C THR A 351 -16.10 -13.07 -13.44
N ASP A 352 -16.06 -12.93 -14.76
CA ASP A 352 -15.46 -13.91 -15.66
C ASP A 352 -14.30 -13.26 -16.44
N LEU A 353 -13.08 -13.71 -16.13
CA LEU A 353 -11.86 -13.21 -16.74
C LEU A 353 -11.44 -13.98 -17.99
N ASP A 354 -12.01 -15.15 -18.25
CA ASP A 354 -11.56 -16.06 -19.31
C ASP A 354 -11.55 -15.41 -20.70
N PRO A 355 -12.59 -14.64 -21.09
CA PRO A 355 -12.59 -13.94 -22.39
C PRO A 355 -11.44 -12.93 -22.53
N PHE A 356 -11.03 -12.32 -21.43
CA PHE A 356 -9.99 -11.28 -21.41
C PHE A 356 -8.59 -11.87 -21.29
N ALA A 357 -8.46 -13.06 -20.68
CA ALA A 357 -7.21 -13.78 -20.45
C ALA A 357 -6.82 -14.73 -21.59
N ALA A 358 -7.70 -14.96 -22.56
CA ALA A 358 -7.49 -15.89 -23.67
C ALA A 358 -6.23 -15.57 -24.52
N PRO A 359 -5.63 -16.56 -25.21
CA PRO A 359 -4.58 -16.30 -26.20
C PRO A 359 -5.01 -15.30 -27.29
N ILE A 360 -4.05 -14.69 -27.99
CA ILE A 360 -4.30 -13.73 -29.07
C ILE A 360 -5.07 -14.40 -30.22
N THR A 361 -6.18 -13.78 -30.63
CA THR A 361 -7.04 -14.28 -31.71
C THR A 361 -6.52 -13.89 -33.11
N ALA A 362 -7.13 -14.44 -34.16
CA ALA A 362 -6.79 -14.08 -35.54
C ALA A 362 -7.06 -12.59 -35.87
N ILE A 363 -8.05 -11.97 -35.22
CA ILE A 363 -8.44 -10.57 -35.45
C ILE A 363 -7.46 -9.61 -34.76
N GLU A 364 -6.91 -10.00 -33.62
CA GLU A 364 -6.00 -9.19 -32.80
C GLU A 364 -4.53 -9.34 -33.22
N ALA A 365 -4.21 -10.34 -34.03
CA ALA A 365 -2.84 -10.64 -34.43
C ALA A 365 -2.26 -9.60 -35.38
N SER A 366 -0.94 -9.42 -35.29
CA SER A 366 -0.15 -8.57 -36.18
C SER A 366 1.17 -9.27 -36.52
N GLU A 367 1.98 -8.68 -37.40
CA GLU A 367 3.33 -9.19 -37.69
C GLU A 367 4.19 -9.30 -36.43
N ALA A 368 4.02 -8.36 -35.49
CA ALA A 368 4.73 -8.36 -34.21
C ALA A 368 4.10 -9.27 -33.15
N VAL A 369 2.82 -9.63 -33.28
CA VAL A 369 2.05 -10.41 -32.30
C VAL A 369 1.32 -11.58 -32.99
N PRO A 370 1.90 -12.79 -33.03
CA PRO A 370 1.30 -13.94 -33.71
C PRO A 370 0.02 -14.46 -33.02
N VAL A 371 -0.86 -15.08 -33.82
CA VAL A 371 -2.04 -15.81 -33.33
C VAL A 371 -1.63 -16.90 -32.33
N GLY A 372 -2.42 -17.08 -31.27
CA GLY A 372 -2.17 -18.08 -30.23
C GLY A 372 -1.12 -17.66 -29.20
N THR A 373 -0.52 -16.47 -29.32
CA THR A 373 0.37 -15.92 -28.30
C THR A 373 -0.37 -15.82 -26.96
N ARG A 374 0.23 -16.32 -25.87
CA ARG A 374 -0.35 -16.21 -24.53
C ARG A 374 0.03 -14.88 -23.89
N LEU A 375 -0.90 -14.31 -23.11
CA LEU A 375 -0.60 -13.12 -22.32
C LEU A 375 0.44 -13.44 -21.23
N PRO A 376 1.42 -12.54 -20.98
CA PRO A 376 2.42 -12.76 -19.95
C PRO A 376 1.79 -12.68 -18.56
N LEU A 377 2.37 -13.36 -17.57
CA LEU A 377 1.87 -13.39 -16.17
C LEU A 377 1.63 -11.99 -15.58
N VAL A 378 2.41 -11.00 -16.01
CA VAL A 378 2.29 -9.61 -15.52
C VAL A 378 1.09 -8.86 -16.13
N VAL A 379 0.55 -9.31 -17.26
CA VAL A 379 -0.72 -8.84 -17.82
C VAL A 379 -1.88 -9.61 -17.16
N LEU A 380 -1.76 -10.94 -17.08
CA LEU A 380 -2.75 -11.79 -16.41
C LEU A 380 -2.98 -11.35 -14.96
N ARG A 381 -1.92 -11.07 -14.19
CA ARG A 381 -2.04 -10.57 -12.81
C ARG A 381 -2.77 -9.22 -12.72
N THR A 382 -2.67 -8.36 -13.73
CA THR A 382 -3.44 -7.11 -13.74
C THR A 382 -4.93 -7.37 -14.00
N LEU A 383 -5.25 -8.33 -14.87
CA LEU A 383 -6.62 -8.78 -15.08
C LEU A 383 -7.19 -9.44 -13.82
N GLU A 384 -6.43 -10.33 -13.17
CA GLU A 384 -6.81 -10.98 -11.90
C GLU A 384 -7.11 -9.97 -10.79
N GLN A 385 -6.41 -8.83 -10.76
CA GLN A 385 -6.72 -7.75 -9.80
C GLN A 385 -8.10 -7.13 -9.98
N SER A 386 -8.71 -7.31 -11.17
CA SER A 386 -10.09 -6.89 -11.45
C SER A 386 -11.13 -7.96 -11.18
N ARG A 387 -10.72 -9.18 -10.79
CA ARG A 387 -11.66 -10.27 -10.46
C ARG A 387 -12.60 -9.84 -9.34
N ALA A 388 -13.90 -10.00 -9.57
CA ALA A 388 -14.94 -9.81 -8.58
C ALA A 388 -15.34 -11.15 -7.96
N ALA A 389 -15.10 -11.32 -6.66
CA ALA A 389 -15.44 -12.53 -5.92
C ALA A 389 -15.63 -12.21 -4.42
N PRO A 390 -16.12 -13.16 -3.60
CA PRO A 390 -16.06 -13.07 -2.14
C PRO A 390 -14.65 -12.75 -1.66
N ALA A 391 -14.54 -11.93 -0.61
CA ALA A 391 -13.25 -11.44 -0.14
C ALA A 391 -12.31 -12.56 0.33
N ALA A 392 -12.84 -13.63 0.94
CA ALA A 392 -12.05 -14.78 1.38
C ALA A 392 -11.37 -15.50 0.21
N ASP A 393 -12.06 -15.63 -0.93
CA ASP A 393 -11.53 -16.29 -2.14
C ASP A 393 -10.35 -15.50 -2.72
N LEU A 394 -10.48 -14.18 -2.79
CA LEU A 394 -9.42 -13.28 -3.28
C LEU A 394 -8.23 -13.15 -2.31
N VAL A 395 -8.43 -13.49 -1.02
CA VAL A 395 -7.34 -13.62 -0.06
C VAL A 395 -6.61 -14.94 -0.26
N ALA A 396 -7.35 -16.04 -0.42
CA ALA A 396 -6.81 -17.39 -0.61
C ALA A 396 -5.97 -17.52 -1.89
N ASP A 397 -6.37 -16.87 -2.99
CA ASP A 397 -5.63 -16.89 -4.26
C ASP A 397 -4.47 -15.85 -4.34
N GLY A 398 -4.34 -14.99 -3.33
CA GLY A 398 -3.31 -13.97 -3.23
C GLY A 398 -3.57 -12.68 -4.02
N THR A 399 -4.77 -12.49 -4.56
CA THR A 399 -5.19 -11.24 -5.25
C THR A 399 -5.22 -10.06 -4.28
N ILE A 400 -5.65 -10.30 -3.03
CA ILE A 400 -5.55 -9.38 -1.89
C ILE A 400 -4.27 -9.75 -1.12
N PRO A 401 -3.16 -9.00 -1.27
CA PRO A 401 -1.86 -9.45 -0.78
C PRO A 401 -1.58 -9.06 0.67
N SER A 402 -2.41 -8.22 1.28
CA SER A 402 -2.16 -7.68 2.62
C SER A 402 -3.44 -7.38 3.41
N ALA A 403 -3.32 -7.43 4.74
CA ALA A 403 -4.40 -7.03 5.66
C ALA A 403 -4.86 -5.57 5.43
N THR A 404 -3.93 -4.69 5.02
CA THR A 404 -4.26 -3.30 4.67
C THR A 404 -5.14 -3.25 3.43
N ASP A 405 -4.81 -3.98 2.36
CA ASP A 405 -5.65 -4.04 1.17
C ASP A 405 -7.03 -4.66 1.51
N PHE A 406 -7.05 -5.75 2.28
CA PHE A 406 -8.28 -6.37 2.77
C PHE A 406 -9.17 -5.39 3.52
N SER A 407 -8.60 -4.58 4.42
CA SER A 407 -9.35 -3.59 5.21
C SER A 407 -10.12 -2.57 4.36
N THR A 408 -9.65 -2.28 3.15
CA THR A 408 -10.34 -1.37 2.21
C THR A 408 -11.56 -2.00 1.54
N LEU A 409 -11.60 -3.34 1.49
CA LEU A 409 -12.64 -4.13 0.82
C LEU A 409 -13.69 -4.66 1.80
N VAL A 410 -13.34 -4.84 3.08
CA VAL A 410 -14.25 -5.31 4.14
C VAL A 410 -15.61 -4.58 4.17
N PRO A 411 -15.71 -3.24 4.04
CA PRO A 411 -17.01 -2.56 4.06
C PRO A 411 -17.99 -3.06 3.00
N ARG A 412 -17.46 -3.52 1.87
CA ARG A 412 -18.25 -4.13 0.79
C ARG A 412 -18.48 -5.62 1.02
N ALA A 413 -17.48 -6.32 1.55
CA ALA A 413 -17.58 -7.75 1.87
C ALA A 413 -18.70 -8.04 2.89
N VAL A 414 -18.89 -7.15 3.87
CA VAL A 414 -19.92 -7.29 4.92
C VAL A 414 -21.26 -6.66 4.54
N ALA A 415 -21.41 -6.16 3.30
CA ALA A 415 -22.65 -5.57 2.82
C ALA A 415 -23.88 -6.50 2.97
N PRO A 416 -23.79 -7.83 2.70
CA PRO A 416 -24.91 -8.74 2.95
C PRO A 416 -25.35 -8.74 4.42
N THR A 417 -24.39 -8.80 5.36
CA THR A 417 -24.68 -8.77 6.79
C THR A 417 -25.32 -7.45 7.23
N VAL A 418 -24.89 -6.32 6.67
CA VAL A 418 -25.54 -5.03 6.95
C VAL A 418 -26.98 -5.03 6.46
N ALA A 419 -27.24 -5.61 5.27
CA ALA A 419 -28.58 -5.70 4.71
C ALA A 419 -29.50 -6.64 5.52
N GLU A 420 -29.00 -7.81 5.96
CA GLU A 420 -29.71 -8.76 6.82
C GLU A 420 -30.15 -8.19 8.18
N GLY A 421 -29.50 -7.09 8.59
CA GLY A 421 -29.90 -6.32 9.77
C GLY A 421 -31.26 -5.63 9.65
N TYR A 422 -31.93 -5.67 8.49
CA TYR A 422 -33.22 -5.03 8.26
C TYR A 422 -34.23 -6.03 7.68
N ASP A 423 -35.47 -5.99 8.17
CA ASP A 423 -36.53 -6.88 7.67
C ASP A 423 -37.01 -6.47 6.27
N ASP A 424 -36.94 -5.16 5.94
CA ASP A 424 -37.22 -4.63 4.61
C ASP A 424 -35.95 -4.69 3.74
N ALA A 425 -35.99 -5.49 2.68
CA ALA A 425 -34.87 -5.70 1.76
C ALA A 425 -34.42 -4.41 1.04
N VAL A 426 -35.35 -3.50 0.73
CA VAL A 426 -35.04 -2.22 0.09
C VAL A 426 -34.25 -1.33 1.04
N LEU A 427 -34.66 -1.28 2.31
CA LEU A 427 -33.90 -0.58 3.35
C LEU A 427 -32.55 -1.23 3.60
N GLY A 428 -32.50 -2.56 3.66
CA GLY A 428 -31.27 -3.32 3.84
C GLY A 428 -30.22 -2.98 2.76
N GLN A 429 -30.64 -2.92 1.50
CA GLN A 429 -29.76 -2.51 0.39
C GLN A 429 -29.28 -1.06 0.51
N LEU A 430 -30.17 -0.12 0.86
CA LEU A 430 -29.81 1.28 1.09
C LEU A 430 -28.74 1.40 2.19
N MET A 431 -28.97 0.71 3.31
CA MET A 431 -28.08 0.73 4.46
C MET A 431 -26.71 0.07 4.17
N ALA A 432 -26.69 -1.02 3.40
CA ALA A 432 -25.46 -1.68 2.97
C ALA A 432 -24.62 -0.79 2.04
N ARG A 433 -25.24 -0.15 1.04
CA ARG A 433 -24.56 0.77 0.12
C ARG A 433 -24.07 2.03 0.84
N HIS A 434 -24.88 2.57 1.75
CA HIS A 434 -24.47 3.68 2.60
C HIS A 434 -23.28 3.31 3.50
N HIS A 435 -23.30 2.14 4.15
CA HIS A 435 -22.19 1.67 4.98
C HIS A 435 -20.87 1.62 4.21
N ALA A 436 -20.89 1.05 2.99
CA ALA A 436 -19.72 1.00 2.12
C ALA A 436 -19.23 2.39 1.70
N ALA A 437 -20.13 3.34 1.43
CA ALA A 437 -19.76 4.73 1.12
C ALA A 437 -19.17 5.46 2.34
N PHE A 438 -19.76 5.27 3.51
CA PHE A 438 -19.29 5.86 4.77
C PHE A 438 -17.89 5.40 5.14
N ALA A 439 -17.59 4.11 4.95
CA ALA A 439 -16.28 3.56 5.23
C ALA A 439 -15.14 4.13 4.37
N LYS A 440 -15.44 4.73 3.21
CA LYS A 440 -14.44 5.40 2.35
C LYS A 440 -14.01 6.77 2.88
N ARG A 441 -14.71 7.32 3.87
CA ARG A 441 -14.35 8.60 4.49
C ARG A 441 -12.96 8.53 5.10
N ARG A 442 -12.16 9.56 4.81
CA ARG A 442 -10.87 9.74 5.49
C ARG A 442 -11.12 10.23 6.91
N SER A 443 -10.39 9.66 7.87
CA SER A 443 -10.43 10.09 9.27
C SER A 443 -9.73 11.44 9.46
N LEU A 444 -10.31 12.28 10.31
CA LEU A 444 -9.68 13.53 10.75
C LEU A 444 -8.57 13.27 11.77
N LEU A 445 -7.58 14.14 11.84
CA LEU A 445 -6.66 14.20 12.97
C LEU A 445 -7.45 14.75 14.16
N LEU A 446 -7.61 13.94 15.20
CA LEU A 446 -8.32 14.30 16.42
C LEU A 446 -7.39 14.25 17.62
N LEU A 447 -7.49 15.26 18.48
CA LEU A 447 -6.73 15.37 19.72
C LEU A 447 -7.71 15.38 20.92
N GLY A 448 -7.17 15.24 22.13
CA GLY A 448 -7.97 15.35 23.36
C GLY A 448 -9.05 14.27 23.51
N TYR A 449 -8.77 13.05 23.04
CA TYR A 449 -9.70 11.91 23.10
C TYR A 449 -11.02 12.08 22.31
N ALA A 450 -11.08 13.04 21.37
CA ALA A 450 -12.21 13.17 20.47
C ALA A 450 -12.34 11.94 19.56
N HIS A 451 -13.59 11.58 19.22
CA HIS A 451 -13.89 10.46 18.33
C HIS A 451 -14.34 10.96 16.95
N GLN A 452 -14.03 10.15 15.93
CA GLN A 452 -14.54 10.37 14.57
C GLN A 452 -16.07 10.34 14.58
N VAL A 453 -16.67 11.11 13.68
CA VAL A 453 -18.12 11.04 13.43
C VAL A 453 -18.47 9.62 13.02
N ARG A 454 -19.54 9.09 13.59
CA ARG A 454 -20.06 7.75 13.32
C ARG A 454 -21.21 7.83 12.33
N ASP A 455 -21.47 6.72 11.65
CA ASP A 455 -22.58 6.54 10.72
C ASP A 455 -23.93 6.82 11.39
N SER A 456 -24.08 6.37 12.64
CA SER A 456 -25.28 6.58 13.46
C SER A 456 -25.55 8.04 13.83
N GLU A 457 -24.61 8.95 13.57
CA GLU A 457 -24.74 10.38 13.87
C GLU A 457 -25.15 11.19 12.63
N LEU A 458 -25.26 10.55 11.47
CA LEU A 458 -25.70 11.23 10.26
C LEU A 458 -27.22 11.49 10.33
N PRO A 459 -27.69 12.71 10.01
CA PRO A 459 -29.09 13.09 10.14
C PRO A 459 -30.06 12.13 9.44
N TRP A 460 -29.66 11.60 8.28
CA TRP A 460 -30.48 10.70 7.47
C TRP A 460 -30.37 9.22 7.84
N ILE A 461 -29.38 8.84 8.65
CA ILE A 461 -29.16 7.44 9.06
C ILE A 461 -29.72 7.18 10.45
N ALA A 462 -29.52 8.11 11.38
CA ALA A 462 -30.02 8.00 12.75
C ALA A 462 -31.49 7.54 12.83
N PRO A 463 -32.46 8.12 12.08
CA PRO A 463 -33.85 7.68 12.12
C PRO A 463 -34.08 6.29 11.50
N LEU A 464 -33.21 5.82 10.59
CA LEU A 464 -33.33 4.49 9.99
C LEU A 464 -32.86 3.37 10.93
N LEU A 465 -31.99 3.68 11.91
CA LEU A 465 -31.43 2.67 12.81
C LEU A 465 -32.46 1.98 13.71
N ARG A 466 -33.62 2.58 13.96
CA ARG A 466 -34.71 1.92 14.73
C ARG A 466 -35.29 0.69 14.02
N PHE A 467 -35.14 0.60 12.70
CA PHE A 467 -35.55 -0.56 11.91
C PHE A 467 -34.51 -1.68 11.95
N ARG A 468 -33.31 -1.41 12.50
CA ARG A 468 -32.21 -2.38 12.57
C ARG A 468 -32.47 -3.44 13.63
N LYS A 469 -32.16 -4.68 13.31
CA LYS A 469 -32.06 -5.84 14.19
C LYS A 469 -30.59 -6.25 14.34
N PRO A 470 -30.16 -6.72 15.52
CA PRO A 470 -28.79 -7.20 15.73
C PRO A 470 -28.62 -8.61 15.15
N ARG A 471 -28.68 -8.76 13.82
CA ARG A 471 -28.48 -10.03 13.09
C ARG A 471 -27.15 -10.03 12.36
N GLY A 472 -26.51 -11.20 12.25
CA GLY A 472 -25.31 -11.44 11.43
C GLY A 472 -24.01 -10.78 11.90
N ALA A 473 -24.06 -9.71 12.70
CA ALA A 473 -22.88 -8.91 13.06
C ALA A 473 -21.78 -9.72 13.76
N PHE A 474 -22.14 -10.65 14.64
CA PHE A 474 -21.17 -11.55 15.31
C PHE A 474 -20.47 -12.46 14.29
N THR A 475 -21.24 -13.07 13.39
CA THR A 475 -20.73 -13.93 12.30
C THR A 475 -19.81 -13.15 11.37
N ALA A 476 -20.15 -11.90 11.04
CA ALA A 476 -19.30 -11.05 10.22
C ALA A 476 -17.98 -10.68 10.93
N ILE A 477 -18.02 -10.39 12.24
CA ILE A 477 -16.81 -10.14 13.04
C ILE A 477 -15.91 -11.39 13.04
N SER A 478 -16.51 -12.56 13.30
CA SER A 478 -15.78 -13.84 13.30
C SER A 478 -15.16 -14.13 11.92
N SER A 479 -15.94 -14.07 10.84
CA SER A 479 -15.47 -14.33 9.47
C SER A 479 -14.36 -13.37 9.02
N VAL A 480 -14.50 -12.07 9.30
CA VAL A 480 -13.47 -11.06 8.96
C VAL A 480 -12.20 -11.28 9.81
N GLY A 481 -12.37 -11.59 11.10
CA GLY A 481 -11.27 -11.91 12.01
C GLY A 481 -10.50 -13.15 11.57
N GLN A 482 -11.20 -14.24 11.29
CA GLN A 482 -10.64 -15.52 10.85
C GLN A 482 -9.91 -15.37 9.51
N THR A 483 -10.51 -14.69 8.53
CA THR A 483 -9.85 -14.41 7.24
C THR A 483 -8.56 -13.61 7.44
N SER A 484 -8.57 -12.61 8.33
CA SER A 484 -7.39 -11.79 8.60
C SER A 484 -6.28 -12.56 9.31
N LEU A 485 -6.60 -13.36 10.33
CA LEU A 485 -5.61 -14.10 11.11
C LEU A 485 -5.07 -15.32 10.35
N ALA A 486 -5.90 -16.00 9.56
CA ALA A 486 -5.45 -17.13 8.74
C ALA A 486 -4.46 -16.68 7.64
N ALA A 487 -4.77 -15.57 6.95
CA ALA A 487 -3.93 -15.09 5.85
C ALA A 487 -2.68 -14.34 6.32
N TRP A 488 -2.77 -13.62 7.44
CA TRP A 488 -1.69 -12.78 7.96
C TRP A 488 -1.50 -12.90 9.47
N PRO A 489 -1.16 -14.10 9.99
CA PRO A 489 -1.08 -14.37 11.43
C PRO A 489 -0.04 -13.54 12.17
N GLY A 490 0.95 -12.95 11.48
CA GLY A 490 1.94 -12.06 12.08
C GLY A 490 1.62 -10.56 11.99
N THR A 491 0.48 -10.16 11.39
CA THR A 491 0.17 -8.77 11.07
C THR A 491 -0.88 -8.19 12.01
N ILE A 492 -0.56 -7.09 12.69
CA ILE A 492 -1.52 -6.40 13.55
C ILE A 492 -2.73 -5.92 12.72
N LEU A 493 -3.95 -5.96 13.29
CA LEU A 493 -5.14 -5.50 12.58
C LEU A 493 -4.99 -4.02 12.20
N PRO A 494 -5.06 -3.65 10.90
CA PRO A 494 -4.96 -2.26 10.50
C PRO A 494 -6.08 -1.40 11.09
N ASN A 495 -5.81 -0.15 11.46
CA ASN A 495 -6.83 0.76 12.01
C ASN A 495 -8.11 0.88 11.15
N PRO A 496 -8.06 0.88 9.80
CA PRO A 496 -9.28 0.83 8.99
C PRO A 496 -10.11 -0.44 9.24
N LEU A 497 -9.46 -1.60 9.43
CA LEU A 497 -10.13 -2.86 9.75
C LEU A 497 -10.75 -2.81 11.15
N VAL A 498 -10.00 -2.29 12.14
CA VAL A 498 -10.51 -2.06 13.51
C VAL A 498 -11.75 -1.16 13.49
N SER A 499 -11.77 -0.11 12.66
CA SER A 499 -12.94 0.76 12.50
C SER A 499 -14.16 0.01 11.95
N GLN A 500 -13.96 -0.90 11.00
CA GLN A 500 -15.03 -1.77 10.49
C GLN A 500 -15.54 -2.75 11.55
N LEU A 501 -14.64 -3.43 12.26
CA LEU A 501 -14.99 -4.33 13.36
C LEU A 501 -15.75 -3.58 14.48
N ASN A 502 -15.35 -2.35 14.81
CA ASN A 502 -16.07 -1.49 15.75
C ASN A 502 -17.46 -1.05 15.22
N SER A 503 -17.65 -0.98 13.91
CA SER A 503 -18.96 -0.68 13.32
C SER A 503 -19.90 -1.89 13.40
N LEU A 504 -19.39 -3.08 13.10
CA LEU A 504 -20.12 -4.34 13.27
C LEU A 504 -20.41 -4.63 14.75
N TRP A 505 -19.46 -4.38 15.65
CA TRP A 505 -19.64 -4.52 17.09
C TRP A 505 -20.77 -3.60 17.59
N ARG A 506 -20.83 -2.35 17.14
CA ARG A 506 -21.98 -1.47 17.45
C ARG A 506 -23.29 -1.95 16.83
N ALA A 507 -23.23 -2.65 15.70
CA ALA A 507 -24.40 -3.24 15.04
C ALA A 507 -24.91 -4.49 15.76
N SER A 508 -24.05 -5.23 16.47
CA SER A 508 -24.47 -6.38 17.29
C SER A 508 -25.12 -5.95 18.61
N LEU A 509 -24.95 -4.71 19.04
CA LEU A 509 -25.59 -4.19 20.24
C LEU A 509 -27.08 -3.83 20.00
N PRO A 510 -27.98 -4.09 20.96
CA PRO A 510 -29.36 -3.63 20.92
C PRO A 510 -29.47 -2.12 20.64
N ALA A 511 -30.51 -1.71 19.89
CA ALA A 511 -30.67 -0.31 19.44
C ALA A 511 -30.80 0.71 20.59
N ASP A 512 -31.29 0.28 21.76
CA ASP A 512 -31.41 1.06 23.00
C ASP A 512 -30.10 1.15 23.80
N THR A 513 -29.12 0.27 23.53
CA THR A 513 -27.79 0.26 24.15
C THR A 513 -26.75 1.11 23.41
N ASN A 514 -27.19 2.03 22.54
CA ASN A 514 -26.31 2.99 21.87
C ASN A 514 -25.39 3.67 22.90
N PRO A 515 -24.05 3.65 22.72
CA PRO A 515 -23.10 4.23 23.67
C PRO A 515 -23.19 5.77 23.82
N ASN A 516 -24.12 6.44 23.13
CA ASN A 516 -24.62 7.79 23.44
C ASN A 516 -26.15 7.76 23.60
N PRO A 517 -26.69 7.33 24.76
CA PRO A 517 -28.12 7.46 25.01
C PRO A 517 -28.45 8.91 25.43
N PRO A 518 -29.60 9.50 25.05
CA PRO A 518 -30.21 10.51 25.91
C PRO A 518 -30.44 9.84 27.27
N LYS A 519 -30.09 10.53 28.37
CA LYS A 519 -30.10 10.08 29.79
C LYS A 519 -31.29 9.19 30.20
N ARG A 520 -31.35 7.93 29.79
CA ARG A 520 -32.39 6.99 30.21
C ARG A 520 -31.79 5.61 30.40
N LYS A 521 -31.98 5.06 31.60
CA LYS A 521 -31.52 3.72 31.98
C LYS A 521 -32.19 2.67 31.08
N PRO A 522 -31.45 1.68 30.55
CA PRO A 522 -32.05 0.50 29.93
C PRO A 522 -32.80 -0.33 31.00
N THR A 523 -33.96 -0.85 30.63
CA THR A 523 -34.94 -1.49 31.54
C THR A 523 -35.07 -3.01 31.37
N ASN A 524 -34.10 -3.69 30.75
CA ASN A 524 -34.32 -5.07 30.29
C ASN A 524 -33.44 -6.08 31.04
N ALA A 525 -34.06 -7.14 31.53
CA ALA A 525 -33.52 -8.18 32.43
C ALA A 525 -32.56 -9.21 31.79
N ASN A 526 -32.07 -8.97 30.56
CA ASN A 526 -30.94 -9.72 29.96
C ASN A 526 -29.59 -8.97 30.08
N ALA A 527 -29.53 -7.97 30.97
CA ALA A 527 -28.45 -6.99 31.10
C ALA A 527 -27.27 -7.41 32.02
N ASP A 528 -27.22 -8.65 32.49
CA ASP A 528 -26.31 -9.02 33.59
C ASP A 528 -24.83 -9.18 33.18
N LYS A 529 -24.49 -9.14 31.88
CA LYS A 529 -23.09 -9.07 31.44
C LYS A 529 -22.84 -7.82 30.61
N PRO A 530 -21.96 -6.90 31.05
CA PRO A 530 -21.58 -5.76 30.23
C PRO A 530 -20.96 -6.26 28.91
N PRO A 531 -21.21 -5.58 27.77
CA PRO A 531 -20.62 -5.99 26.51
C PRO A 531 -19.09 -6.01 26.60
N PRO A 532 -18.43 -6.87 25.80
CA PRO A 532 -16.96 -6.89 25.76
C PRO A 532 -16.42 -5.52 25.34
N ALA A 533 -15.16 -5.24 25.66
CA ALA A 533 -14.53 -4.00 25.22
C ALA A 533 -14.60 -3.86 23.68
N PRO A 534 -14.76 -2.64 23.15
CA PRO A 534 -14.66 -2.41 21.71
C PRO A 534 -13.21 -2.63 21.24
N PHE A 535 -13.05 -2.85 19.93
CA PHE A 535 -11.74 -3.01 19.32
C PHE A 535 -10.87 -1.75 19.50
N LEU A 536 -9.59 -1.98 19.75
CA LEU A 536 -8.57 -0.99 20.04
C LEU A 536 -7.78 -0.62 18.78
N GLU A 537 -7.57 0.66 18.55
CA GLU A 537 -6.72 1.14 17.46
C GLU A 537 -5.24 1.12 17.86
N GLU A 538 -4.36 0.95 16.88
CA GLU A 538 -2.94 1.26 17.02
C GLU A 538 -2.78 2.78 17.17
N LEU A 539 -2.16 3.20 18.26
CA LEU A 539 -1.89 4.60 18.56
C LEU A 539 -0.55 5.04 17.97
N ALA A 540 -0.49 6.29 17.49
CA ALA A 540 0.73 6.88 16.96
C ALA A 540 1.52 7.59 18.08
N SER A 541 2.79 7.24 18.25
CA SER A 541 3.61 7.66 19.41
C SER A 541 4.02 9.13 19.39
N ASP A 542 4.10 9.74 18.20
CA ASP A 542 4.43 11.14 17.96
C ASP A 542 3.32 12.11 18.39
N ILE A 543 2.06 11.66 18.37
CA ILE A 543 0.88 12.43 18.80
C ILE A 543 0.26 11.91 20.12
N PHE A 544 0.86 10.89 20.72
CA PHE A 544 0.35 10.31 21.97
C PHE A 544 0.56 11.25 23.15
N MET A 545 -0.53 11.54 23.88
CA MET A 545 -0.56 12.51 24.97
C MET A 545 -0.34 11.89 26.36
N GLY A 546 0.15 10.64 26.43
CA GLY A 546 0.55 10.00 27.68
C GLY A 546 -0.56 9.30 28.47
N GLY A 547 -1.75 9.12 27.90
CA GLY A 547 -2.85 8.40 28.56
C GLY A 547 -3.77 7.69 27.58
N PHE A 548 -4.46 6.65 28.05
CA PHE A 548 -5.38 5.85 27.24
C PHE A 548 -6.83 6.20 27.54
N SER A 549 -7.74 5.83 26.63
CA SER A 549 -9.18 5.87 26.91
C SER A 549 -9.62 4.65 27.72
N ASP A 550 -10.77 4.73 28.40
CA ASP A 550 -11.25 3.67 29.30
C ASP A 550 -11.49 2.32 28.60
N LYS A 551 -11.70 2.30 27.28
CA LYS A 551 -11.80 1.05 26.53
C LYS A 551 -10.53 0.21 26.58
N TYR A 552 -9.34 0.84 26.63
CA TYR A 552 -8.08 0.10 26.76
C TYR A 552 -7.96 -0.55 28.13
N ALA A 553 -8.36 0.17 29.20
CA ALA A 553 -8.38 -0.38 30.55
C ALA A 553 -9.39 -1.53 30.69
N LYS A 554 -10.56 -1.41 30.06
CA LYS A 554 -11.52 -2.52 29.98
C LYS A 554 -10.94 -3.73 29.24
N ALA A 555 -10.33 -3.53 28.07
CA ALA A 555 -9.73 -4.62 27.30
C ALA A 555 -8.59 -5.31 28.05
N ALA A 556 -7.77 -4.57 28.80
CA ALA A 556 -6.71 -5.15 29.63
C ALA A 556 -7.28 -6.04 30.74
N ARG A 557 -8.37 -5.61 31.39
CA ARG A 557 -9.09 -6.42 32.38
C ARG A 557 -9.76 -7.64 31.77
N ASP A 558 -10.38 -7.48 30.59
CA ASP A 558 -11.03 -8.58 29.87
C ASP A 558 -9.99 -9.65 29.44
N ALA A 559 -8.76 -9.25 29.09
CA ALA A 559 -7.68 -10.17 28.69
C ALA A 559 -6.94 -10.81 29.88
N ALA A 560 -6.92 -10.18 31.06
CA ALA A 560 -6.09 -10.62 32.18
C ALA A 560 -6.34 -12.08 32.64
N PRO A 561 -7.58 -12.58 32.74
CA PRO A 561 -7.82 -13.98 33.11
C PRO A 561 -7.24 -14.98 32.11
N LEU A 562 -7.30 -14.66 30.81
CA LEU A 562 -6.75 -15.49 29.74
C LEU A 562 -5.21 -15.52 29.78
N LEU A 563 -4.58 -14.40 30.16
CA LEU A 563 -3.13 -14.30 30.21
C LEU A 563 -2.52 -14.93 31.46
N ALA A 564 -3.26 -15.04 32.56
CA ALA A 564 -2.71 -15.48 33.85
C ALA A 564 -2.02 -16.84 33.74
N GLY A 565 -0.74 -16.90 34.13
CA GLY A 565 0.05 -18.14 34.12
C GLY A 565 0.54 -18.61 32.73
N SER A 566 0.13 -17.95 31.64
CA SER A 566 0.51 -18.33 30.26
C SER A 566 1.97 -18.04 29.92
N VAL A 567 2.51 -18.72 28.89
CA VAL A 567 3.81 -18.38 28.29
C VAL A 567 3.89 -16.94 27.81
N TYR A 568 2.79 -16.41 27.27
CA TYR A 568 2.68 -15.01 26.88
C TYR A 568 2.93 -14.07 28.06
N ALA A 569 2.27 -14.33 29.19
CA ALA A 569 2.44 -13.53 30.40
C ALA A 569 3.84 -13.67 30.99
N ARG A 570 4.43 -14.87 31.01
CA ARG A 570 5.80 -15.08 31.48
C ARG A 570 6.81 -14.35 30.59
N TYR A 571 6.67 -14.42 29.26
CA TYR A 571 7.61 -13.79 28.31
C TYR A 571 7.59 -12.26 28.41
N TYR A 572 6.42 -11.66 28.60
CA TYR A 572 6.27 -10.21 28.70
C TYR A 572 6.18 -9.69 30.14
N ASP A 573 6.38 -10.54 31.15
CA ASP A 573 6.31 -10.15 32.56
C ASP A 573 4.96 -9.48 32.88
N VAL A 574 3.85 -10.08 32.44
CA VAL A 574 2.49 -9.56 32.65
C VAL A 574 2.03 -9.94 34.05
N GLY A 575 2.06 -8.95 34.96
CA GLY A 575 1.52 -9.08 36.31
C GLY A 575 -0.01 -8.92 36.38
N PRO A 576 -0.59 -9.04 37.59
CA PRO A 576 -2.03 -8.84 37.80
C PRO A 576 -2.46 -7.42 37.45
N VAL A 577 -3.56 -7.29 36.70
CA VAL A 577 -4.09 -6.00 36.19
C VAL A 577 -5.29 -5.51 37.03
N LYS A 578 -5.38 -5.94 38.30
CA LYS A 578 -6.59 -5.79 39.13
C LYS A 578 -6.93 -4.33 39.47
N ASP A 579 -5.93 -3.47 39.58
CA ASP A 579 -6.10 -2.07 39.99
C ASP A 579 -6.30 -1.09 38.81
N VAL A 580 -6.42 -1.60 37.57
CA VAL A 580 -6.60 -0.77 36.37
C VAL A 580 -8.07 -0.49 36.12
N ALA A 581 -8.61 0.55 36.78
CA ALA A 581 -10.01 0.93 36.65
C ALA A 581 -10.29 1.77 35.41
N THR A 582 -9.38 2.70 35.09
CA THR A 582 -9.52 3.73 34.07
C THR A 582 -8.37 3.70 33.07
N GLY A 583 -8.53 4.39 31.93
CA GLY A 583 -7.45 4.56 30.95
C GLY A 583 -6.23 5.31 31.50
N LYS A 584 -6.41 6.14 32.54
CA LYS A 584 -5.32 6.80 33.26
C LYS A 584 -4.49 5.80 34.08
N ASP A 585 -5.15 4.88 34.78
CA ASP A 585 -4.48 3.85 35.59
C ASP A 585 -3.67 2.92 34.69
N LEU A 586 -4.21 2.57 33.51
CA LEU A 586 -3.47 1.80 32.51
C LEU A 586 -2.24 2.56 32.02
N GLY A 587 -2.37 3.87 31.79
CA GLY A 587 -1.26 4.73 31.40
C GLY A 587 -0.13 4.70 32.43
N ALA A 588 -0.48 4.87 33.71
CA ALA A 588 0.48 4.82 34.82
C ALA A 588 1.22 3.47 34.86
N LEU A 589 0.49 2.35 34.79
CA LEU A 589 1.07 1.01 34.75
C LEU A 589 2.00 0.83 33.54
N CYS A 590 1.61 1.31 32.36
CA CYS A 590 2.45 1.22 31.16
C CYS A 590 3.76 2.00 31.32
N TYR A 591 3.73 3.22 31.85
CA TYR A 591 4.94 4.01 32.09
C TYR A 591 5.82 3.43 33.20
N GLU A 592 5.24 2.90 34.27
CA GLU A 592 5.99 2.19 35.32
C GLU A 592 6.79 1.02 34.70
N ARG A 593 6.14 0.23 33.83
CA ARG A 593 6.78 -0.86 33.10
C ARG A 593 7.84 -0.39 32.10
N VAL A 594 7.77 0.85 31.60
CA VAL A 594 8.76 1.43 30.67
C VAL A 594 9.95 2.01 31.41
N ASP A 595 9.71 2.67 32.55
CA ASP A 595 10.73 3.43 33.26
C ASP A 595 11.85 2.52 33.83
N LYS A 596 11.59 1.21 33.99
CA LYS A 596 12.61 0.19 34.31
C LYS A 596 13.71 0.07 33.24
N TYR A 597 13.46 0.51 32.00
CA TYR A 597 14.41 0.43 30.89
C TYR A 597 15.29 1.69 30.74
N GLY A 598 15.12 2.71 31.58
CA GLY A 598 15.96 3.92 31.63
C GLY A 598 15.34 5.15 30.95
N LYS A 599 16.20 6.03 30.43
CA LYS A 599 15.80 7.29 29.76
C LYS A 599 15.89 7.16 28.24
N GLY A 600 15.01 7.85 27.53
CA GLY A 600 15.00 7.93 26.06
C GLY A 600 14.25 9.16 25.58
N SER A 601 14.18 9.36 24.26
CA SER A 601 13.39 10.45 23.69
C SER A 601 11.91 10.30 24.05
N HIS A 602 11.18 11.42 24.09
CA HIS A 602 9.75 11.41 24.39
C HIS A 602 8.96 10.48 23.46
N ILE A 603 9.26 10.49 22.15
CA ILE A 603 8.62 9.61 21.16
C ILE A 603 8.92 8.13 21.44
N ALA A 604 10.17 7.79 21.77
CA ALA A 604 10.54 6.41 22.10
C ALA A 604 9.87 5.93 23.39
N ARG A 605 9.77 6.80 24.41
CA ARG A 605 9.08 6.49 25.67
C ARG A 605 7.58 6.30 25.45
N ASN A 606 6.94 7.14 24.65
CA ASN A 606 5.54 7.00 24.25
C ASN A 606 5.29 5.71 23.47
N GLY A 607 6.15 5.40 22.49
CA GLY A 607 6.05 4.17 21.72
C GLY A 607 6.19 2.92 22.59
N ALA A 608 7.13 2.92 23.54
CA ALA A 608 7.29 1.84 24.50
C ALA A 608 6.06 1.70 25.42
N ALA A 609 5.44 2.79 25.86
CA ALA A 609 4.23 2.76 26.68
C ALA A 609 3.02 2.22 25.89
N ILE A 610 2.87 2.61 24.62
CA ILE A 610 1.87 2.05 23.71
C ILE A 610 2.08 0.55 23.51
N GLU A 611 3.33 0.11 23.36
CA GLU A 611 3.67 -1.30 23.25
C GLU A 611 3.31 -2.09 24.52
N GLN A 612 3.52 -1.52 25.72
CA GLN A 612 3.05 -2.15 26.96
C GLN A 612 1.52 -2.29 27.01
N ALA A 613 0.77 -1.28 26.56
CA ALA A 613 -0.68 -1.40 26.47
C ALA A 613 -1.12 -2.48 25.46
N GLN A 614 -0.43 -2.60 24.32
CA GLN A 614 -0.69 -3.67 23.34
C GLN A 614 -0.45 -5.07 23.94
N ILE A 615 0.60 -5.22 24.74
CA ILE A 615 0.89 -6.47 25.47
C ILE A 615 -0.24 -6.78 26.47
N LEU A 616 -0.58 -5.84 27.34
CA LEU A 616 -1.57 -6.03 28.40
C LEU A 616 -3.00 -6.28 27.87
N THR A 617 -3.29 -5.81 26.65
CA THR A 617 -4.60 -5.96 26.00
C THR A 617 -4.64 -7.08 24.97
N THR A 618 -3.51 -7.75 24.69
CA THR A 618 -3.30 -8.63 23.52
C THR A 618 -3.61 -7.98 22.17
N HIS A 619 -3.82 -6.67 22.15
CA HIS A 619 -4.25 -5.85 21.03
C HIS A 619 -5.29 -6.53 20.11
N ASN A 620 -6.48 -6.78 20.67
CA ASN A 620 -7.66 -7.36 20.03
C ASN A 620 -7.67 -8.89 19.84
N LEU A 621 -6.57 -9.61 20.08
CA LEU A 621 -6.55 -11.06 19.87
C LEU A 621 -7.47 -11.82 20.85
N ALA A 622 -7.41 -11.50 22.15
CA ALA A 622 -8.34 -12.06 23.15
C ALA A 622 -9.81 -11.71 22.83
N LEU A 623 -10.04 -10.51 22.29
CA LEU A 623 -11.37 -10.08 21.88
C LEU A 623 -11.87 -10.89 20.68
N LEU A 624 -11.06 -11.08 19.64
CA LEU A 624 -11.40 -11.92 18.49
C LEU A 624 -11.67 -13.38 18.90
N ALA A 625 -10.87 -13.95 19.79
CA ALA A 625 -11.11 -15.29 20.34
C ALA A 625 -12.47 -15.35 21.06
N SER A 626 -12.87 -14.30 21.79
CA SER A 626 -14.20 -14.23 22.42
C SER A 626 -15.37 -14.13 21.41
N PHE A 627 -15.08 -13.75 20.15
CA PHE A 627 -16.01 -13.78 19.02
C PHE A 627 -15.99 -15.13 18.29
N GLY A 628 -15.34 -16.16 18.82
CA GLY A 628 -15.25 -17.48 18.21
C GLY A 628 -14.34 -17.52 16.98
N VAL A 629 -13.35 -16.63 16.90
CA VAL A 629 -12.31 -16.72 15.87
C VAL A 629 -11.32 -17.80 16.26
N GLU A 630 -11.22 -18.83 15.43
CA GLU A 630 -10.32 -19.97 15.58
C GLU A 630 -9.74 -20.40 14.21
N PRO A 631 -8.68 -21.22 14.19
CA PRO A 631 -8.18 -21.84 12.96
C PRO A 631 -9.26 -22.58 12.18
N ASN A 632 -9.11 -22.64 10.85
CA ASN A 632 -10.05 -23.35 9.99
C ASN A 632 -10.07 -24.85 10.31
N GLU A 633 -11.12 -25.55 9.87
CA GLU A 633 -11.20 -27.01 10.00
C GLU A 633 -9.98 -27.69 9.35
N GLY A 634 -9.20 -28.41 10.16
CA GLY A 634 -7.95 -29.06 9.74
C GLY A 634 -6.66 -28.26 10.01
N ASP A 635 -6.77 -26.98 10.37
CA ASP A 635 -5.66 -26.19 10.91
C ASP A 635 -5.64 -26.23 12.45
N ALA A 636 -4.46 -26.04 13.05
CA ALA A 636 -4.29 -25.91 14.49
C ALA A 636 -3.75 -24.53 14.85
N TRP A 637 -3.95 -24.10 16.11
CA TRP A 637 -3.41 -22.85 16.63
C TRP A 637 -1.88 -22.77 16.46
N ASP A 638 -1.19 -23.91 16.51
CA ASP A 638 0.24 -24.03 16.28
C ASP A 638 0.67 -23.66 14.85
N SER A 639 -0.18 -23.96 13.86
CA SER A 639 0.06 -23.54 12.47
C SER A 639 0.10 -22.01 12.36
N TRP A 640 -0.83 -21.32 13.03
CA TRP A 640 -0.84 -19.86 13.07
C TRP A 640 0.35 -19.31 13.88
N ALA A 641 0.75 -19.97 14.97
CA ALA A 641 1.94 -19.60 15.73
C ALA A 641 3.21 -19.66 14.88
N VAL A 642 3.41 -20.76 14.14
CA VAL A 642 4.54 -20.94 13.21
C VAL A 642 4.47 -19.94 12.05
N GLY A 643 3.27 -19.69 11.51
CA GLY A 643 3.05 -18.67 10.48
C GLY A 643 3.43 -17.26 10.95
N ALA A 644 3.04 -16.89 12.17
CA ALA A 644 3.43 -15.63 12.79
C ALA A 644 4.95 -15.58 13.04
N TRP A 645 5.57 -16.67 13.50
CA TRP A 645 7.04 -16.76 13.63
C TRP A 645 7.77 -16.56 12.29
N HIS A 646 7.27 -17.14 11.21
CA HIS A 646 7.82 -16.86 9.87
C HIS A 646 7.79 -15.36 9.54
N GLN A 647 6.73 -14.64 9.94
CA GLN A 647 6.68 -13.18 9.77
C GLN A 647 7.69 -12.43 10.66
N VAL A 648 8.01 -12.92 11.86
CA VAL A 648 9.12 -12.39 12.67
C VAL A 648 10.42 -12.43 11.85
N VAL A 649 10.75 -13.60 11.30
CA VAL A 649 11.99 -13.82 10.53
C VAL A 649 12.02 -12.95 9.27
N LEU A 650 10.92 -12.88 8.52
CA LEU A 650 10.82 -12.04 7.33
C LEU A 650 10.96 -10.55 7.65
N SER A 651 10.36 -10.09 8.75
CA SER A 651 10.43 -8.70 9.20
C SER A 651 11.85 -8.35 9.65
N LEU A 652 12.53 -9.22 10.39
CA LEU A 652 13.95 -9.05 10.73
C LEU A 652 14.83 -8.95 9.46
N ARG A 653 14.63 -9.82 8.48
CA ARG A 653 15.36 -9.77 7.20
C ARG A 653 15.14 -8.42 6.48
N ARG A 654 13.89 -7.93 6.46
CA ARG A 654 13.54 -6.61 5.88
C ARG A 654 14.13 -5.45 6.68
N ALA A 655 14.22 -5.57 8.00
CA ALA A 655 14.85 -4.60 8.88
C ALA A 655 16.34 -4.44 8.56
N ALA A 656 17.10 -5.55 8.51
CA ALA A 656 18.51 -5.51 8.15
C ALA A 656 18.76 -4.99 6.73
N LYS A 657 17.96 -5.43 5.74
CA LYS A 657 18.05 -4.89 4.37
C LYS A 657 17.75 -3.39 4.30
N SER A 658 16.80 -2.90 5.08
CA SER A 658 16.50 -1.46 5.11
C SER A 658 17.62 -0.68 5.78
N PHE A 659 18.17 -1.22 6.87
CA PHE A 659 19.28 -0.64 7.59
C PHE A 659 20.53 -0.48 6.71
N THR A 660 20.92 -1.52 5.96
CA THR A 660 22.11 -1.49 5.08
C THR A 660 21.94 -0.61 3.83
N ASN A 661 20.70 -0.20 3.53
CA ASN A 661 20.36 0.76 2.49
C ASN A 661 20.14 2.18 3.05
N HIS A 662 20.64 2.49 4.24
CA HIS A 662 20.49 3.79 4.91
C HIS A 662 19.03 4.21 5.15
N ARG A 663 18.12 3.23 5.29
CA ARG A 663 16.69 3.47 5.60
C ARG A 663 16.39 3.11 7.04
N TYR A 664 16.97 3.86 7.98
CA TYR A 664 16.91 3.56 9.42
C TYR A 664 15.47 3.54 9.97
N THR A 665 14.64 4.51 9.62
CA THR A 665 13.23 4.55 10.07
C THR A 665 12.41 3.36 9.56
N ARG A 666 12.66 2.89 8.33
CA ARG A 666 12.07 1.63 7.84
C ARG A 666 12.62 0.40 8.57
N ALA A 667 13.90 0.40 8.93
CA ALA A 667 14.48 -0.69 9.70
C ALA A 667 13.83 -0.81 11.09
N LEU A 668 13.57 0.32 11.75
CA LEU A 668 12.81 0.36 13.00
C LEU A 668 11.36 -0.08 12.81
N ALA A 669 10.69 0.35 11.74
CA ALA A 669 9.33 -0.10 11.42
C ALA A 669 9.25 -1.62 11.28
N TYR A 670 10.16 -2.24 10.53
CA TYR A 670 10.21 -3.70 10.41
C TYR A 670 10.62 -4.42 11.70
N THR A 671 11.38 -3.75 12.58
CA THR A 671 11.67 -4.29 13.91
C THR A 671 10.40 -4.31 14.77
N LYS A 672 9.58 -3.25 14.69
CA LYS A 672 8.25 -3.20 15.31
C LYS A 672 7.32 -4.29 14.74
N ASP A 673 7.32 -4.50 13.43
CA ASP A 673 6.54 -5.56 12.79
C ASP A 673 6.96 -6.96 13.28
N ALA A 674 8.27 -7.18 13.48
CA ALA A 674 8.77 -8.43 14.06
C ALA A 674 8.26 -8.64 15.50
N ALA A 675 8.20 -7.59 16.31
CA ALA A 675 7.64 -7.66 17.66
C ALA A 675 6.12 -7.87 17.66
N TYR A 676 5.39 -7.29 16.70
CA TYR A 676 3.97 -7.60 16.50
C TYR A 676 3.76 -9.07 16.19
N ALA A 677 4.52 -9.60 15.23
CA ALA A 677 4.43 -10.99 14.84
C ALA A 677 4.75 -11.94 16.00
N LEU A 678 5.75 -11.63 16.83
CA LEU A 678 6.06 -12.43 18.01
C LEU A 678 4.93 -12.41 19.04
N ARG A 679 4.30 -11.25 19.29
CA ARG A 679 3.13 -11.17 20.18
C ARG A 679 2.01 -12.09 19.70
N GLN A 680 1.73 -12.12 18.40
CA GLN A 680 0.69 -13.00 17.86
C GLN A 680 1.08 -14.47 17.98
N ALA A 681 2.33 -14.82 17.64
CA ALA A 681 2.84 -16.18 17.80
C ALA A 681 2.65 -16.70 19.23
N LEU A 682 3.06 -15.91 20.24
CA LEU A 682 2.91 -16.28 21.65
C LEU A 682 1.44 -16.34 22.10
N PHE A 683 0.56 -15.52 21.52
CA PHE A 683 -0.87 -15.61 21.80
C PHE A 683 -1.48 -16.87 21.20
N PHE A 684 -1.08 -17.27 19.99
CA PHE A 684 -1.56 -18.51 19.38
C PHE A 684 -1.05 -19.74 20.12
N LEU A 685 0.19 -19.74 20.62
CA LEU A 685 0.68 -20.80 21.51
C LEU A 685 -0.13 -20.89 22.81
N LEU A 686 -0.52 -19.74 23.38
CA LEU A 686 -1.44 -19.71 24.52
C LEU A 686 -2.79 -20.38 24.18
N GLN A 687 -3.32 -20.20 22.97
CA GLN A 687 -4.57 -20.85 22.56
C GLN A 687 -4.40 -22.34 22.24
N ALA A 688 -3.22 -22.77 21.78
CA ALA A 688 -2.94 -24.17 21.49
C ALA A 688 -2.92 -25.05 22.75
N GLY A 689 -2.53 -24.48 23.90
CA GLY A 689 -2.54 -25.16 25.19
C GLY A 689 -1.23 -25.89 25.51
N ASP A 690 -1.29 -26.82 26.47
CA ASP A 690 -0.11 -27.48 27.02
C ASP A 690 0.56 -28.42 25.99
N GLY A 691 1.89 -28.33 25.88
CA GLY A 691 2.71 -29.16 24.97
C GLY A 691 3.05 -28.53 23.62
N ALA A 692 2.30 -27.51 23.19
CA ALA A 692 2.56 -26.77 21.95
C ALA A 692 3.91 -26.02 21.93
N GLU A 693 4.42 -25.67 23.11
CA GLU A 693 5.65 -24.89 23.28
C GLU A 693 6.87 -25.62 22.68
N ASP A 694 7.02 -26.92 22.94
CA ASP A 694 8.17 -27.71 22.47
C ASP A 694 8.16 -27.88 20.95
N GLU A 695 7.00 -28.20 20.37
CA GLU A 695 6.85 -28.34 18.92
C GLU A 695 7.13 -27.01 18.19
N PHE A 696 6.66 -25.90 18.76
CA PHE A 696 6.95 -24.57 18.24
C PHE A 696 8.44 -24.23 18.30
N ILE A 697 9.12 -24.52 19.41
CA ILE A 697 10.56 -24.26 19.56
C ILE A 697 11.35 -25.06 18.51
N GLU A 698 11.01 -26.34 18.31
CA GLU A 698 11.66 -27.17 17.30
C GLU A 698 11.41 -26.64 15.87
N ALA A 699 10.17 -26.26 15.55
CA ALA A 699 9.84 -25.63 14.27
C ALA A 699 10.61 -24.31 14.07
N ALA A 700 10.72 -23.48 15.12
CA ALA A 700 11.46 -22.22 15.08
C ALA A 700 12.96 -22.43 14.86
N LYS A 701 13.56 -23.44 15.52
CA LYS A 701 14.97 -23.83 15.37
C LYS A 701 15.27 -24.40 13.99
N ALA A 702 14.36 -25.19 13.40
CA ALA A 702 14.51 -25.73 12.04
C ALA A 702 14.63 -24.61 10.98
N GLY A 703 14.08 -23.42 11.26
CA GLY A 703 14.23 -22.22 10.44
C GLY A 703 15.61 -21.55 10.51
N LEU A 704 16.44 -21.87 11.50
CA LEU A 704 17.78 -21.30 11.66
C LEU A 704 18.75 -21.80 10.59
N ARG A 705 19.74 -20.97 10.25
CA ARG A 705 20.80 -21.30 9.29
C ARG A 705 22.17 -21.00 9.92
N PRO A 706 22.68 -21.85 10.83
CA PRO A 706 23.89 -21.55 11.62
C PRO A 706 25.16 -21.38 10.77
N ASN A 707 25.21 -21.99 9.59
CA ASN A 707 26.34 -21.89 8.64
C ASN A 707 26.13 -20.83 7.55
N ALA A 708 25.05 -20.03 7.62
CA ALA A 708 24.82 -18.98 6.64
C ALA A 708 25.87 -17.86 6.74
N LYS A 709 26.00 -17.08 5.67
CA LYS A 709 26.84 -15.88 5.60
C LYS A 709 25.98 -14.64 5.34
N GLY A 710 26.52 -13.46 5.62
CA GLY A 710 25.87 -12.20 5.30
C GLY A 710 24.55 -11.98 6.04
N LEU A 711 23.51 -11.60 5.28
CA LEU A 711 22.19 -11.28 5.82
C LEU A 711 21.57 -12.46 6.58
N ASP A 712 21.68 -13.67 6.05
CA ASP A 712 21.05 -14.85 6.63
C ASP A 712 21.74 -15.33 7.92
N ALA A 713 23.04 -15.07 8.05
CA ALA A 713 23.79 -15.29 9.29
C ALA A 713 23.29 -14.36 10.41
N TRP A 714 23.12 -13.08 10.09
CA TRP A 714 22.59 -12.10 11.04
C TRP A 714 21.16 -12.44 11.46
N VAL A 715 20.28 -12.79 10.51
CA VAL A 715 18.90 -13.18 10.82
C VAL A 715 18.91 -14.40 11.75
N SER A 716 19.71 -15.42 11.44
CA SER A 716 19.81 -16.63 12.28
C SER A 716 20.30 -16.32 13.69
N LYS A 717 21.32 -15.47 13.84
CA LYS A 717 21.84 -15.05 15.16
C LYS A 717 20.76 -14.35 16.01
N VAL A 718 20.03 -13.41 15.40
CA VAL A 718 18.98 -12.66 16.10
C VAL A 718 17.83 -13.60 16.47
N SER A 719 17.35 -14.41 15.52
CA SER A 719 16.29 -15.39 15.75
C SER A 719 16.66 -16.39 16.85
N ALA A 720 17.89 -16.93 16.84
CA ALA A 720 18.38 -17.84 17.88
C ALA A 720 18.38 -17.18 19.26
N SER A 721 18.73 -15.89 19.35
CA SER A 721 18.69 -15.15 20.62
C SER A 721 17.26 -14.98 21.16
N VAL A 722 16.28 -14.83 20.27
CA VAL A 722 14.85 -14.73 20.66
C VAL A 722 14.33 -16.09 21.11
N ILE A 723 14.64 -17.15 20.36
CA ILE A 723 14.28 -18.54 20.70
C ILE A 723 14.84 -18.92 22.07
N ALA A 724 16.14 -18.72 22.30
CA ALA A 724 16.78 -19.02 23.59
C ALA A 724 16.14 -18.25 24.75
N GLY A 725 15.64 -17.04 24.50
CA GLY A 725 14.93 -16.25 25.52
C GLY A 725 13.56 -16.83 25.84
N LEU A 726 12.87 -17.38 24.83
CA LEU A 726 11.60 -18.07 25.02
C LEU A 726 11.81 -19.40 25.77
N GLU A 727 12.82 -20.19 25.42
CA GLU A 727 13.20 -21.42 26.14
C GLU A 727 13.50 -21.15 27.62
N ASP A 728 14.29 -20.11 27.91
CA ASP A 728 14.60 -19.73 29.30
C ASP A 728 13.32 -19.40 30.09
N VAL A 729 12.34 -18.73 29.47
CA VAL A 729 11.07 -18.36 30.09
C VAL A 729 10.15 -19.57 30.28
N ILE A 730 10.13 -20.50 29.33
CA ILE A 730 9.41 -21.77 29.44
C ILE A 730 9.96 -22.58 30.62
N ALA A 731 11.28 -22.59 30.80
CA ALA A 731 11.97 -23.22 31.93
C ALA A 731 11.82 -22.48 33.28
N GLY A 732 11.02 -21.41 33.34
CA GLY A 732 10.75 -20.63 34.56
C GLY A 732 11.73 -19.48 34.84
N GLY A 733 12.62 -19.17 33.89
CA GLY A 733 13.48 -17.99 33.91
C GLY A 733 12.73 -16.69 33.63
N SER A 734 13.46 -15.57 33.68
CA SER A 734 12.91 -14.23 33.44
C SER A 734 13.91 -13.31 32.74
N PHE A 735 13.42 -12.24 32.12
CA PHE A 735 14.27 -11.21 31.53
C PHE A 735 14.60 -10.13 32.57
N ASN A 736 15.86 -9.69 32.60
CA ASN A 736 16.28 -8.53 33.39
C ASN A 736 15.87 -7.19 32.76
N ALA A 737 16.19 -6.08 33.42
CA ALA A 737 15.91 -4.72 32.95
C ALA A 737 16.55 -4.34 31.59
N LYS A 738 17.47 -5.14 31.06
CA LYS A 738 18.05 -4.97 29.71
C LYS A 738 17.45 -5.93 28.67
N GLY A 739 16.37 -6.64 29.04
CA GLY A 739 15.72 -7.64 28.20
C GLY A 739 16.59 -8.87 27.95
N ARG A 740 17.47 -9.24 28.89
CA ARG A 740 18.34 -10.43 28.77
C ARG A 740 17.91 -11.50 29.76
N SER A 741 17.86 -12.74 29.29
CA SER A 741 17.75 -13.95 30.11
C SER A 741 19.14 -14.61 30.23
N ALA A 742 19.21 -15.88 30.65
CA ALA A 742 20.47 -16.62 30.76
C ALA A 742 21.14 -16.78 29.38
N ASN A 743 20.36 -17.15 28.38
CA ASN A 743 20.85 -17.53 27.05
C ASN A 743 20.33 -16.61 25.93
N GLY A 744 19.28 -15.83 26.18
CA GLY A 744 18.55 -15.13 25.13
C GLY A 744 18.19 -13.67 25.40
N ARG A 745 17.36 -13.13 24.52
CA ARG A 745 16.87 -11.74 24.56
C ARG A 745 15.39 -11.61 24.26
N GLN A 746 14.75 -10.72 25.02
CA GLN A 746 13.38 -10.30 24.80
C GLN A 746 13.30 -9.44 23.52
N LEU A 747 12.36 -9.77 22.64
CA LEU A 747 12.06 -8.98 21.45
C LEU A 747 10.88 -8.04 21.74
N LEU A 748 11.20 -6.75 21.79
CA LEU A 748 10.25 -5.65 21.80
C LEU A 748 10.45 -4.83 20.51
N GLY A 749 9.45 -4.06 20.12
CA GLY A 749 9.48 -3.21 18.93
C GLY A 749 10.04 -1.81 19.22
N TRP A 750 9.96 -1.36 20.47
CA TRP A 750 10.49 -0.08 20.93
C TRP A 750 11.69 -0.24 21.86
N SER A 751 12.60 0.73 21.79
CA SER A 751 13.73 0.84 22.70
C SER A 751 14.02 2.30 23.05
N LEU A 752 14.40 2.58 24.29
CA LEU A 752 14.74 3.93 24.76
C LEU A 752 16.14 4.41 24.29
N GLY A 753 16.88 3.55 23.57
CA GLY A 753 18.14 3.87 22.91
C GLY A 753 18.31 3.05 21.64
N LYS A 754 19.56 2.74 21.25
CA LYS A 754 19.83 1.92 20.06
C LYS A 754 19.20 0.52 20.20
N HIS A 755 18.30 0.19 19.29
CA HIS A 755 17.60 -1.09 19.27
C HIS A 755 18.58 -2.25 19.13
N TRP A 756 18.47 -3.26 20.00
CA TRP A 756 19.46 -4.33 20.08
C TRP A 756 19.51 -5.22 18.83
N VAL A 757 18.36 -5.43 18.16
CA VAL A 757 18.28 -6.16 16.90
C VAL A 757 19.20 -5.52 15.86
N LEU A 758 19.18 -4.19 15.76
CA LEU A 758 19.98 -3.46 14.78
C LEU A 758 21.45 -3.30 15.19
N LYS A 759 21.83 -3.76 16.39
CA LYS A 759 23.24 -3.82 16.80
C LYS A 759 23.95 -4.85 15.93
N ASP A 760 25.17 -4.51 15.54
CA ASP A 760 26.06 -5.37 14.76
C ASP A 760 25.58 -5.72 13.34
N VAL A 761 24.46 -5.19 12.81
CA VAL A 761 24.05 -5.46 11.41
C VAL A 761 25.21 -5.20 10.43
N LYS A 762 25.96 -4.12 10.66
CA LYS A 762 27.12 -3.71 9.85
C LYS A 762 28.28 -4.72 9.88
N THR A 763 28.37 -5.55 10.93
CA THR A 763 29.42 -6.57 11.03
C THR A 763 29.13 -7.80 10.16
N PHE A 764 27.88 -7.98 9.74
CA PHE A 764 27.45 -9.10 8.90
C PHE A 764 27.16 -8.68 7.47
N VAL A 765 26.63 -7.47 7.28
CA VAL A 765 26.24 -6.96 5.96
C VAL A 765 26.89 -5.58 5.76
N PRO A 766 27.82 -5.44 4.80
CA PRO A 766 28.43 -4.15 4.52
C PRO A 766 27.36 -3.14 4.08
N MET A 767 27.53 -1.89 4.50
CA MET A 767 26.63 -0.81 4.08
C MET A 767 26.82 -0.55 2.58
N ARG A 768 25.73 -0.30 1.86
CA ARG A 768 25.86 0.14 0.47
C ARG A 768 26.52 1.52 0.43
N PRO A 769 27.32 1.82 -0.61
CA PRO A 769 27.82 3.17 -0.83
C PRO A 769 26.65 4.16 -0.80
N LYS A 770 26.82 5.30 -0.12
CA LYS A 770 25.82 6.36 -0.15
C LYS A 770 25.68 6.80 -1.62
N PRO A 771 24.46 6.88 -2.18
CA PRO A 771 24.30 7.38 -3.54
C PRO A 771 24.91 8.80 -3.63
N PRO A 772 25.59 9.16 -4.73
CA PRO A 772 26.06 10.53 -4.91
C PRO A 772 24.86 11.48 -4.85
N PRO A 773 25.04 12.70 -4.34
CA PRO A 773 23.99 13.70 -4.40
C PRO A 773 23.53 13.87 -5.86
N PRO A 774 22.24 14.15 -6.11
CA PRO A 774 21.74 14.37 -7.46
C PRO A 774 22.56 15.45 -8.17
N ALA A 775 22.78 15.30 -9.49
CA ALA A 775 23.62 16.23 -10.28
C ALA A 775 23.15 17.70 -10.27
N TRP A 776 21.95 18.00 -9.77
CA TRP A 776 21.42 19.36 -9.58
C TRP A 776 21.76 19.96 -8.21
N TYR A 777 22.45 19.23 -7.34
CA TYR A 777 22.88 19.63 -5.99
C TYR A 777 24.37 20.06 -5.99
N THR A 778 24.79 20.82 -6.98
CA THR A 778 26.09 21.51 -6.98
C THR A 778 25.86 23.00 -6.75
N GLY A 779 26.09 23.47 -5.53
CA GLY A 779 26.36 24.87 -5.23
C GLY A 779 25.31 25.60 -4.40
N VAL A 780 25.37 25.44 -3.08
CA VAL A 780 25.44 26.58 -2.16
C VAL A 780 26.33 26.14 -0.99
N ALA A 781 27.60 26.54 -1.03
CA ALA A 781 28.42 26.57 0.17
C ALA A 781 27.91 27.74 1.01
N ILE A 782 27.17 27.45 2.08
CA ILE A 782 27.07 28.39 3.20
C ILE A 782 28.28 28.06 4.08
N VAL A 783 29.33 28.87 3.92
CA VAL A 783 30.39 28.99 4.92
C VAL A 783 29.73 29.62 6.15
N GLY A 784 29.75 28.90 7.26
CA GLY A 784 29.17 29.36 8.53
C GLY A 784 29.52 28.40 9.66
N ASP A 785 30.72 28.62 10.21
CA ASP A 785 31.29 28.21 11.49
C ASP A 785 31.01 26.82 12.09
N GLU A 786 32.12 26.16 12.34
CA GLU A 786 32.32 25.02 13.23
C GLU A 786 31.67 25.26 14.60
N ASN A 787 30.62 24.49 14.91
CA ASN A 787 30.38 24.00 16.26
C ASN A 787 29.60 22.67 16.20
N GLU A 788 30.12 21.71 16.96
CA GLU A 788 29.65 20.34 17.09
C GLU A 788 28.18 20.25 17.49
N GLU A 789 27.33 19.69 16.64
CA GLU A 789 26.16 18.90 17.02
C GLU A 789 25.69 18.07 15.81
N GLU A 790 25.79 16.74 15.91
CA GLU A 790 25.26 15.77 14.95
C GLU A 790 23.75 15.98 14.74
N GLN A 791 23.37 16.73 13.69
CA GLN A 791 21.99 16.80 13.22
C GLN A 791 21.76 15.86 12.03
N ASP A 792 20.96 14.85 12.35
CA ASP A 792 20.37 13.80 11.54
C ASP A 792 19.58 14.37 10.34
N TRP A 793 20.17 14.41 9.15
CA TRP A 793 19.49 14.77 7.90
C TRP A 793 19.80 13.74 6.81
N GLU A 794 18.82 12.87 6.49
CA GLU A 794 18.44 12.43 5.14
C GLU A 794 17.39 11.29 5.17
N GLU A 795 16.12 11.63 4.93
CA GLU A 795 15.05 10.66 4.60
C GLU A 795 14.65 10.71 3.12
N ASN A 796 15.24 9.80 2.35
CA ASN A 796 14.71 9.08 1.17
C ASN A 796 14.18 9.84 -0.08
N LEU A 797 14.95 9.66 -1.18
CA LEU A 797 14.42 9.48 -2.54
C LEU A 797 14.11 7.99 -2.81
N GLY A 798 13.02 7.73 -3.55
CA GLY A 798 12.52 6.39 -3.89
C GLY A 798 13.26 5.70 -5.04
N SER A 799 13.11 4.36 -5.08
CA SER A 799 13.25 3.36 -6.18
C SER A 799 13.91 3.80 -7.51
N TRP A 800 14.88 3.09 -8.11
CA TRP A 800 14.76 1.79 -8.82
C TRP A 800 16.16 1.12 -9.07
N ASP A 801 16.15 -0.22 -9.12
CA ASP A 801 16.95 -1.23 -9.88
C ASP A 801 18.49 -1.42 -9.88
N ALA A 802 18.88 -2.54 -9.25
CA ALA A 802 19.71 -3.71 -9.64
C ALA A 802 20.89 -3.66 -10.65
N ASP A 803 21.95 -4.36 -10.21
CA ASP A 803 23.08 -5.06 -10.86
C ASP A 803 24.18 -4.22 -11.56
N GLY A 804 25.50 -4.42 -11.37
CA GLY A 804 26.34 -5.36 -10.60
C GLY A 804 27.81 -5.28 -11.09
N THR A 805 28.78 -5.64 -10.23
CA THR A 805 30.20 -6.08 -10.49
C THR A 805 31.20 -5.07 -11.11
N HIS A 806 32.52 -4.99 -10.81
CA HIS A 806 33.56 -5.67 -9.98
C HIS A 806 34.77 -4.67 -9.90
N GLU A 807 35.52 -4.53 -8.79
CA GLU A 807 36.95 -4.97 -8.56
C GLU A 807 37.97 -4.60 -9.67
N ASP A 808 39.24 -4.20 -9.46
CA ASP A 808 40.13 -3.88 -8.33
C ASP A 808 41.43 -3.24 -8.94
N ASP A 809 42.37 -2.80 -8.09
CA ASP A 809 43.80 -2.44 -8.31
C ASP A 809 44.11 -1.04 -8.91
N GLY A 810 45.02 -0.20 -8.40
CA GLY A 810 46.03 -0.27 -7.35
C GLY A 810 47.06 0.86 -7.55
N HIS A 811 47.82 1.23 -6.49
CA HIS A 811 48.98 2.17 -6.42
C HIS A 811 48.69 3.68 -6.50
N ASP A 812 49.35 4.58 -5.76
CA ASP A 812 50.33 4.53 -4.66
C ASP A 812 50.41 5.91 -3.99
N GLU A 813 51.05 5.95 -2.82
CA GLU A 813 51.83 7.08 -2.28
C GLU A 813 51.16 8.41 -1.82
N ASP A 814 51.07 8.50 -0.48
CA ASP A 814 51.95 9.35 0.35
C ASP A 814 51.49 10.74 0.85
N THR A 815 51.80 10.94 2.13
CA THR A 815 51.99 12.19 2.90
C THR A 815 50.83 13.05 3.44
N LYS A 816 50.78 13.03 4.78
CA LYS A 816 50.80 14.19 5.71
C LYS A 816 49.52 15.02 5.94
N LYS A 817 48.92 14.70 7.10
CA LYS A 817 48.38 15.62 8.11
C LYS A 817 49.26 16.88 8.34
N PRO A 818 48.72 18.00 8.84
CA PRO A 818 47.98 18.06 10.12
C PRO A 818 46.50 17.69 10.05
#